data_AF-A0A3M7MBY0-F1
#
_entry.id   AF-A0A3M7MBY0-F1
#
_cell.length_a   1.000
_cell.length_b   1.000
_cell.length_c   1.000
_cell.angle_alpha   90.00
_cell.angle_beta   90.00
_cell.angle_gamma   90.00
#
_symmetry.space_group_name_H-M   'P 1'
#
loop_
_entity.id
_entity.type
_entity.pdbx_description
1 polymer ?
#
loop_
_entity_poly.entity_id
_entity_poly.type
_entity_poly.pdbx_seq_one_letter_code
_entity_poly.pdbx_strand_id
1 'polypeptide(L)'
;MRRLDVSTSGALLAVFLASSPAAAFYFPGTAPSSYKTGDAVPLYVNRLTPADSQNDPKLRSVFSFDYYHPPFHFCRERDGPKEIRESLGSILFGDRIQTSPFELKMGVNETCKLLCEAPYPGKDAAFVNSRIYQGYDLNWLIDGLPAAQSLREPGSDESFYQPGFALGLVDEDVPMLNNHYDILIDYHEASPGNFRVVGVLVDPYSMADSRRQGDHQATCTGQTPVVLKENDEDTNLVVFTYGVYWRPSPTPFATRWDKYLHVYDPKIHWFSLINSAVIVLFLVGMVSTILVRTLKKDIARYNRLDQFALEDFGESGDADDTVDDSGWKLVHGDVFRPPKNPLLLSVLVGNGAQLFAMTALTIVFALLGFLSPSNRGALGTVIIIFYTIFGFFGGYASARTYKFFHGESWKLCFFYTPVALPAIVFGVFFLMNLFVWGRGASGAVPFTTMLVVVIIWFVISVPLSVAGSWLGFKQAAIEAPVRTNQIPRQIPPVGGYLRPLPSMALAGVLPFGAIFVELYFIMNSIWFSKVYYMFGFLFVCFGLMILTSAAVTVLMIYFLLCAENYHWQWRSFFTAGASAAYVFASCLVYWVKDVSWASWTSGVVYLGYSALLSALVFVLTDSTIFFFSYPLLRMHINRRFINHRWLIVILSHALIPHRRLLLLLRLPMHPLLPTLPRRMPRNTHERYKSHRLEPRLYKRHNNRRLPTPPRFIEICNHAVERAT
;
A
#
# COMPACT_ATOMS: atom_id res chain seq x y z
N MET A 1 -25.67 54.87 -8.19
CA MET A 1 -25.64 53.95 -7.03
C MET A 1 -24.38 53.09 -7.13
N ARG A 2 -23.39 53.33 -6.27
CA ARG A 2 -22.08 52.65 -6.31
C ARG A 2 -22.22 51.23 -5.74
N ARG A 3 -21.73 50.24 -6.50
CA ARG A 3 -21.56 48.86 -6.04
C ARG A 3 -20.37 48.80 -5.07
N LEU A 4 -20.59 48.21 -3.90
CA LEU A 4 -19.54 47.90 -2.93
C LEU A 4 -18.85 46.60 -3.38
N ASP A 5 -17.61 46.72 -3.82
CA ASP A 5 -16.72 45.59 -4.05
C ASP A 5 -16.25 45.04 -2.70
N VAL A 6 -16.87 43.94 -2.26
CA VAL A 6 -16.38 43.16 -1.12
C VAL A 6 -15.22 42.30 -1.61
N SER A 7 -14.00 42.67 -1.23
CA SER A 7 -12.76 41.95 -1.53
C SER A 7 -12.83 40.52 -0.99
N THR A 8 -12.73 39.54 -1.89
CA THR A 8 -12.71 38.08 -1.62
C THR A 8 -11.60 37.65 -0.65
N SER A 9 -10.59 38.50 -0.43
CA SER A 9 -9.49 38.23 0.51
C SER A 9 -9.89 38.40 1.98
N GLY A 10 -10.89 39.25 2.28
CA GLY A 10 -11.34 39.48 3.66
C GLY A 10 -12.17 38.33 4.23
N ALA A 11 -12.98 37.68 3.38
CA ALA A 11 -13.81 36.54 3.79
C ALA A 11 -12.96 35.30 4.13
N LEU A 12 -11.88 35.04 3.38
CA LEU A 12 -10.94 33.96 3.68
C LEU A 12 -10.17 34.20 4.98
N LEU A 13 -9.75 35.44 5.25
CA LEU A 13 -9.08 35.78 6.51
C LEU A 13 -10.03 35.66 7.72
N ALA A 14 -11.30 36.04 7.57
CA ALA A 14 -12.31 35.89 8.62
C ALA A 14 -12.62 34.41 8.95
N VAL A 15 -12.57 33.51 7.96
CA VAL A 15 -12.72 32.05 8.18
C VAL A 15 -11.51 31.46 8.91
N PHE A 16 -10.29 31.95 8.63
CA PHE A 16 -9.08 31.51 9.34
C PHE A 16 -8.94 32.10 10.75
N LEU A 17 -9.53 33.26 11.03
CA LEU A 17 -9.54 33.88 12.37
C LEU A 17 -10.69 33.40 13.25
N ALA A 18 -11.72 32.77 12.67
CA ALA A 18 -12.84 32.17 13.40
C ALA A 18 -12.57 30.73 13.88
N SER A 19 -11.41 30.14 13.60
CA SER A 19 -11.03 28.88 14.23
C SER A 19 -10.67 29.14 15.68
N SER A 20 -11.58 28.81 16.61
CA SER A 20 -11.25 28.63 18.02
C SER A 20 -9.98 27.79 18.17
N PRO A 21 -9.20 27.95 19.26
CA PRO A 21 -8.16 26.99 19.58
C PRO A 21 -8.83 25.61 19.60
N ALA A 22 -8.56 24.80 18.59
CA ALA A 22 -9.03 23.44 18.55
C ALA A 22 -8.50 22.81 19.83
N ALA A 23 -9.39 22.42 20.74
CA ALA A 23 -9.04 21.45 21.75
C ALA A 23 -8.34 20.33 20.99
N ALA A 24 -7.06 20.09 21.30
CA ALA A 24 -6.24 19.14 20.58
C ALA A 24 -7.07 17.87 20.36
N PHE A 25 -7.45 17.61 19.11
CA PHE A 25 -8.31 16.49 18.78
C PHE A 25 -7.44 15.25 18.93
N TYR A 26 -7.42 14.68 20.13
CA TYR A 26 -6.81 13.39 20.36
C TYR A 26 -7.63 12.36 19.62
N PHE A 27 -6.98 11.58 18.76
CA PHE A 27 -7.62 10.44 18.14
C PHE A 27 -8.17 9.52 19.24
N PRO A 28 -9.47 9.18 19.23
CA PRO A 28 -10.02 8.20 20.16
C PRO A 28 -9.20 6.90 20.10
N GLY A 29 -8.79 6.37 21.25
CA GLY A 29 -8.03 5.11 21.34
C GLY A 29 -6.50 5.25 21.45
N THR A 30 -5.93 6.45 21.40
CA THR A 30 -4.47 6.66 21.60
C THR A 30 -4.10 7.19 22.98
N ALA A 31 -5.08 7.56 23.81
CA ALA A 31 -4.83 8.06 25.15
C ALA A 31 -4.51 6.89 26.11
N PRO A 32 -3.47 7.01 26.96
CA PRO A 32 -3.17 5.98 27.95
C PRO A 32 -4.28 5.94 28.99
N SER A 33 -4.88 4.76 29.15
CA SER A 33 -5.59 4.39 30.36
C SER A 33 -4.57 4.21 31.50
N SER A 34 -4.93 4.64 32.69
CA SER A 34 -4.17 4.37 33.91
C SER A 34 -5.10 3.67 34.88
N TYR A 35 -4.63 2.58 35.47
CA TYR A 35 -5.36 1.75 36.41
C TYR A 35 -4.68 1.81 37.78
N LYS A 36 -5.48 1.74 38.84
CA LYS A 36 -5.02 1.52 40.22
C LYS A 36 -5.16 0.04 40.57
N THR A 37 -4.49 -0.41 41.62
CA THR A 37 -4.66 -1.78 42.13
C THR A 37 -6.13 -2.06 42.44
N GLY A 38 -6.66 -3.15 41.90
CA GLY A 38 -8.05 -3.57 42.07
C GLY A 38 -9.03 -2.99 41.04
N ASP A 39 -8.62 -2.01 40.22
CA ASP A 39 -9.48 -1.49 39.15
C ASP A 39 -9.80 -2.60 38.13
N ALA A 40 -11.03 -2.55 37.59
CA ALA A 40 -11.45 -3.48 36.55
C ALA A 40 -10.75 -3.17 35.23
N VAL A 41 -10.10 -4.17 34.65
CA VAL A 41 -9.46 -4.07 33.33
C VAL A 41 -10.31 -4.85 32.33
N PRO A 42 -11.01 -4.19 31.40
CA PRO A 42 -11.93 -4.88 30.51
C PRO A 42 -11.17 -5.74 29.48
N LEU A 43 -11.62 -6.98 29.32
CA LEU A 43 -11.23 -7.86 28.23
C LEU A 43 -12.34 -7.86 27.19
N TYR A 44 -12.00 -7.55 25.95
CA TYR A 44 -12.91 -7.63 24.82
C TYR A 44 -12.51 -8.78 23.90
N VAL A 45 -13.52 -9.39 23.28
CA VAL A 45 -13.35 -10.47 22.32
C VAL A 45 -13.64 -9.97 20.92
N ASN A 46 -12.98 -10.54 19.93
CA ASN A 46 -13.22 -10.28 18.51
C ASN A 46 -13.35 -11.62 17.78
N ARG A 47 -13.68 -11.56 16.50
CA ARG A 47 -13.79 -12.71 15.60
C ARG A 47 -12.57 -13.64 15.65
N LEU A 48 -12.81 -14.91 15.41
CA LEU A 48 -11.77 -15.90 15.18
C LEU A 48 -11.30 -15.80 13.72
N THR A 49 -9.98 -15.90 13.53
CA THR A 49 -9.35 -15.82 12.21
C THR A 49 -8.54 -17.07 11.92
N PRO A 50 -8.50 -17.53 10.66
CA PRO A 50 -7.57 -18.59 10.27
C PRO A 50 -6.13 -18.08 10.42
N ALA A 51 -5.25 -18.92 10.96
CA ALA A 51 -3.85 -18.62 11.23
C ALA A 51 -2.94 -19.77 10.72
N ASP A 52 -1.62 -19.61 10.90
CA ASP A 52 -0.65 -20.66 10.58
C ASP A 52 -0.84 -21.85 11.54
N SER A 53 -1.01 -23.05 11.01
CA SER A 53 -0.93 -24.25 11.86
C SER A 53 0.54 -24.54 12.18
N GLN A 54 0.80 -25.01 13.40
CA GLN A 54 2.15 -25.44 13.80
C GLN A 54 2.69 -26.60 12.95
N ASN A 55 1.79 -27.42 12.38
CA ASN A 55 2.15 -28.61 11.60
C ASN A 55 2.16 -28.35 10.07
N ASP A 56 1.42 -27.34 9.60
CA ASP A 56 1.28 -27.02 8.17
C ASP A 56 1.07 -25.50 7.99
N PRO A 57 2.04 -24.76 7.42
CA PRO A 57 1.95 -23.31 7.29
C PRO A 57 0.96 -22.85 6.20
N LYS A 58 0.07 -23.71 5.71
CA LYS A 58 -0.88 -23.39 4.65
C LYS A 58 -2.20 -22.83 5.18
N LEU A 59 -2.68 -21.76 4.55
CA LEU A 59 -3.98 -21.19 4.84
C LEU A 59 -5.10 -22.13 4.36
N ARG A 60 -6.01 -22.52 5.27
CA ARG A 60 -7.11 -23.45 4.96
C ARG A 60 -8.45 -22.79 4.69
N SER A 61 -8.65 -21.55 5.17
CA SER A 61 -9.90 -20.79 5.03
C SER A 61 -9.63 -19.29 4.91
N VAL A 62 -10.55 -18.56 4.26
CA VAL A 62 -10.58 -17.09 4.22
C VAL A 62 -11.62 -16.51 5.20
N PHE A 63 -12.54 -17.36 5.67
CA PHE A 63 -13.67 -16.91 6.47
C PHE A 63 -13.26 -16.76 7.93
N SER A 64 -13.58 -15.61 8.50
CA SER A 64 -13.58 -15.38 9.94
C SER A 64 -14.98 -15.64 10.51
N PHE A 65 -15.05 -16.08 11.76
CA PHE A 65 -16.32 -16.31 12.47
C PHE A 65 -16.37 -15.46 13.72
N ASP A 66 -17.56 -15.03 14.11
CA ASP A 66 -17.74 -14.24 15.32
C ASP A 66 -17.35 -15.09 16.55
N TYR A 67 -16.84 -14.46 17.61
CA TYR A 67 -16.53 -15.15 18.86
C TYR A 67 -17.78 -15.85 19.40
N TYR A 68 -18.91 -15.15 19.44
CA TYR A 68 -20.17 -15.73 19.90
C TYR A 68 -20.97 -16.48 18.83
N HIS A 69 -20.35 -16.89 17.72
CA HIS A 69 -21.01 -17.70 16.71
C HIS A 69 -21.56 -19.00 17.36
N PRO A 70 -22.86 -19.36 17.17
CA PRO A 70 -23.55 -20.32 18.04
C PRO A 70 -22.85 -21.69 18.24
N PRO A 71 -22.30 -22.35 17.20
CA PRO A 71 -21.57 -23.61 17.34
C PRO A 71 -20.32 -23.57 18.23
N PHE A 72 -19.75 -22.40 18.53
CA PHE A 72 -18.60 -22.32 19.44
C PHE A 72 -18.98 -22.43 20.92
N HIS A 73 -20.24 -22.19 21.29
CA HIS A 73 -20.74 -22.28 22.68
C HIS A 73 -19.89 -21.57 23.75
N PHE A 74 -19.11 -20.55 23.39
CA PHE A 74 -18.32 -19.79 24.37
C PHE A 74 -19.21 -19.07 25.40
N CYS A 75 -18.64 -18.87 26.59
CA CYS A 75 -19.32 -18.24 27.71
C CYS A 75 -19.78 -16.82 27.40
N ARG A 76 -21.05 -16.53 27.68
CA ARG A 76 -21.67 -15.21 27.47
C ARG A 76 -21.94 -14.52 28.81
N GLU A 77 -21.91 -13.20 28.80
CA GLU A 77 -22.38 -12.39 29.94
C GLU A 77 -23.88 -12.61 30.20
N ARG A 78 -24.31 -12.40 31.46
CA ARG A 78 -25.72 -12.56 31.88
C ARG A 78 -26.66 -11.61 31.12
N ASP A 79 -26.21 -10.39 30.84
CA ASP A 79 -26.97 -9.36 30.10
C ASP A 79 -26.81 -9.48 28.57
N GLY A 80 -26.08 -10.50 28.10
CA GLY A 80 -25.69 -10.67 26.70
C GLY A 80 -24.51 -9.79 26.27
N PRO A 81 -23.77 -10.20 25.23
CA PRO A 81 -22.62 -9.47 24.74
C PRO A 81 -23.02 -8.13 24.11
N LYS A 82 -22.28 -7.07 24.43
CA LYS A 82 -22.51 -5.71 23.89
C LYS A 82 -21.45 -5.39 22.83
N GLU A 83 -21.89 -4.86 21.69
CA GLU A 83 -20.97 -4.40 20.64
C GLU A 83 -20.30 -3.07 21.02
N ILE A 84 -19.00 -2.98 20.78
CA ILE A 84 -18.20 -1.78 21.05
C ILE A 84 -18.04 -1.01 19.75
N ARG A 85 -18.22 0.32 19.81
CA ARG A 85 -18.22 1.18 18.60
C ARG A 85 -16.86 1.11 17.90
N GLU A 86 -16.91 0.71 16.63
CA GLU A 86 -15.75 0.61 15.75
C GLU A 86 -15.63 1.80 14.79
N SER A 87 -14.43 2.00 14.25
CA SER A 87 -14.23 2.90 13.10
C SER A 87 -14.81 2.26 11.83
N LEU A 88 -15.19 3.08 10.83
CA LEU A 88 -15.69 2.59 9.55
C LEU A 88 -14.73 1.55 8.92
N GLY A 89 -13.41 1.81 9.00
CA GLY A 89 -12.41 0.88 8.50
C GLY A 89 -12.36 -0.45 9.26
N SER A 90 -12.52 -0.44 10.59
CA SER A 90 -12.53 -1.66 11.41
C SER A 90 -13.74 -2.54 11.06
N ILE A 91 -14.91 -1.95 10.87
CA ILE A 91 -16.13 -2.65 10.42
C ILE A 91 -15.93 -3.27 9.03
N LEU A 92 -15.25 -2.56 8.11
CA LEU A 92 -14.97 -3.02 6.74
C LEU A 92 -13.90 -4.10 6.66
N PHE A 93 -12.89 -4.07 7.55
CA PHE A 93 -11.98 -5.20 7.73
C PHE A 93 -12.67 -6.38 8.44
N GLY A 94 -13.88 -6.16 8.97
CA GLY A 94 -14.78 -7.16 9.51
C GLY A 94 -14.53 -7.46 10.99
N ASP A 95 -13.91 -6.55 11.74
CA ASP A 95 -13.84 -6.64 13.20
C ASP A 95 -15.26 -6.65 13.80
N ARG A 96 -15.44 -7.39 14.88
CA ARG A 96 -16.69 -7.48 15.64
C ARG A 96 -16.32 -7.52 17.13
N ILE A 97 -15.93 -6.38 17.68
CA ILE A 97 -15.48 -6.30 19.07
C ILE A 97 -16.70 -6.30 20.01
N GLN A 98 -16.70 -7.26 20.93
CA GLN A 98 -17.79 -7.48 21.89
C GLN A 98 -17.25 -7.58 23.32
N THR A 99 -18.10 -7.26 24.30
CA THR A 99 -17.79 -7.47 25.72
C THR A 99 -17.72 -8.96 26.08
N SER A 100 -17.00 -9.29 27.15
CA SER A 100 -16.75 -10.67 27.56
C SER A 100 -16.98 -10.86 29.07
N PRO A 101 -17.32 -12.08 29.51
CA PRO A 101 -17.55 -12.37 30.93
C PRO A 101 -16.26 -12.47 31.77
N PHE A 102 -15.08 -12.23 31.18
CA PHE A 102 -13.82 -12.28 31.92
C PHE A 102 -13.69 -11.09 32.85
N GLU A 103 -13.49 -11.38 34.13
CA GLU A 103 -13.23 -10.36 35.14
C GLU A 103 -11.74 -10.30 35.46
N LEU A 104 -11.09 -9.21 35.07
CA LEU A 104 -9.69 -8.94 35.39
C LEU A 104 -9.61 -7.77 36.37
N LYS A 105 -8.87 -7.93 37.47
CA LYS A 105 -8.61 -6.88 38.46
C LYS A 105 -7.13 -6.56 38.48
N MET A 106 -6.80 -5.29 38.27
CA MET A 106 -5.42 -4.81 38.18
C MET A 106 -4.59 -5.23 39.40
N GLY A 107 -3.49 -5.97 39.18
CA GLY A 107 -2.56 -6.40 40.22
C GLY A 107 -3.08 -7.49 41.17
N VAL A 108 -4.22 -8.11 40.86
CA VAL A 108 -4.76 -9.25 41.62
C VAL A 108 -4.59 -10.51 40.79
N ASN A 109 -3.75 -11.43 41.27
CA ASN A 109 -3.56 -12.72 40.62
C ASN A 109 -4.69 -13.67 41.03
N GLU A 110 -5.32 -14.30 40.05
CA GLU A 110 -6.37 -15.30 40.25
C GLU A 110 -5.96 -16.57 39.50
N THR A 111 -6.15 -17.73 40.12
CA THR A 111 -5.80 -19.03 39.51
C THR A 111 -7.04 -19.90 39.41
N CYS A 112 -7.21 -20.55 38.26
CA CYS A 112 -8.32 -21.49 38.01
C CYS A 112 -9.71 -20.92 38.37
N LYS A 113 -10.01 -19.71 37.89
CA LYS A 113 -11.33 -19.11 38.02
C LYS A 113 -12.30 -19.77 37.04
N LEU A 114 -13.51 -20.09 37.51
CA LEU A 114 -14.55 -20.64 36.67
C LEU A 114 -15.14 -19.55 35.77
N LEU A 115 -15.25 -19.81 34.46
CA LEU A 115 -15.93 -18.92 33.52
C LEU A 115 -17.36 -19.38 33.28
N CYS A 116 -17.56 -20.59 32.74
CA CYS A 116 -18.86 -21.24 32.60
C CYS A 116 -18.72 -22.74 32.25
N GLU A 117 -19.86 -23.43 32.20
CA GLU A 117 -19.96 -24.78 31.64
C GLU A 117 -20.80 -24.72 30.35
N ALA A 118 -20.29 -25.31 29.28
CA ALA A 118 -20.90 -25.25 27.96
C ALA A 118 -21.12 -26.67 27.39
N PRO A 119 -22.36 -27.02 27.01
CA PRO A 119 -22.64 -28.27 26.32
C PRO A 119 -22.34 -28.16 24.82
N TYR A 120 -21.63 -29.14 24.25
CA TYR A 120 -21.35 -29.28 22.82
C TYR A 120 -22.06 -30.51 22.26
N PRO A 121 -23.15 -30.32 21.50
CA PRO A 121 -23.77 -31.37 20.70
C PRO A 121 -22.82 -31.89 19.62
N GLY A 122 -22.99 -33.14 19.16
CA GLY A 122 -22.13 -33.78 18.16
C GLY A 122 -21.89 -32.96 16.88
N LYS A 123 -22.96 -32.34 16.33
CA LYS A 123 -22.85 -31.46 15.15
C LYS A 123 -21.97 -30.21 15.38
N ASP A 124 -22.11 -29.59 16.54
CA ASP A 124 -21.33 -28.39 16.89
C ASP A 124 -19.88 -28.78 17.25
N ALA A 125 -19.70 -29.94 17.88
CA ALA A 125 -18.39 -30.54 18.09
C ALA A 125 -17.64 -30.77 16.77
N ALA A 126 -18.30 -31.35 15.75
CA ALA A 126 -17.72 -31.53 14.42
C ALA A 126 -17.36 -30.17 13.77
N PHE A 127 -18.19 -29.14 13.96
CA PHE A 127 -17.86 -27.79 13.49
C PHE A 127 -16.59 -27.26 14.17
N VAL A 128 -16.48 -27.35 15.50
CA VAL A 128 -15.32 -26.87 16.27
C VAL A 128 -14.06 -27.65 15.92
N ASN A 129 -14.13 -28.99 15.87
CA ASN A 129 -13.03 -29.86 15.44
C ASN A 129 -12.52 -29.45 14.05
N SER A 130 -13.42 -29.17 13.11
CA SER A 130 -13.03 -28.70 11.78
C SER A 130 -12.27 -27.36 11.79
N ARG A 131 -12.55 -26.48 12.76
CA ARG A 131 -11.83 -25.19 12.93
C ARG A 131 -10.48 -25.38 13.60
N ILE A 132 -10.37 -26.32 14.53
CA ILE A 132 -9.09 -26.72 15.11
C ILE A 132 -8.17 -27.26 14.02
N TYR A 133 -8.65 -28.17 13.15
CA TYR A 133 -7.90 -28.63 11.99
C TYR A 133 -7.52 -27.52 11.01
N GLN A 134 -8.31 -26.45 10.93
CA GLN A 134 -8.02 -25.31 10.05
C GLN A 134 -7.09 -24.26 10.70
N GLY A 135 -6.64 -24.46 11.94
CA GLY A 135 -5.71 -23.55 12.63
C GLY A 135 -6.34 -22.20 12.97
N TYR A 136 -7.56 -22.17 13.52
CA TYR A 136 -8.19 -20.90 13.92
C TYR A 136 -7.61 -20.36 15.22
N ASP A 137 -7.32 -19.06 15.22
CA ASP A 137 -6.90 -18.30 16.39
C ASP A 137 -8.03 -17.46 16.97
N LEU A 138 -8.02 -17.36 18.30
CA LEU A 138 -8.85 -16.48 19.12
C LEU A 138 -8.19 -15.10 19.19
N ASN A 139 -8.97 -14.04 18.93
CA ASN A 139 -8.49 -12.66 18.98
C ASN A 139 -9.11 -11.92 20.16
N TRP A 140 -8.35 -11.77 21.25
CA TRP A 140 -8.76 -10.97 22.41
C TRP A 140 -8.04 -9.63 22.48
N LEU A 141 -8.65 -8.69 23.20
CA LEU A 141 -8.18 -7.33 23.35
C LEU A 141 -8.22 -6.92 24.81
N ILE A 142 -7.08 -6.50 25.35
CA ILE A 142 -6.99 -5.91 26.69
C ILE A 142 -6.28 -4.58 26.52
N ASP A 143 -6.95 -3.50 26.93
CA ASP A 143 -6.40 -2.14 26.85
C ASP A 143 -5.91 -1.71 25.45
N GLY A 144 -6.56 -2.22 24.41
CA GLY A 144 -6.22 -1.98 23.00
C GLY A 144 -5.09 -2.87 22.45
N LEU A 145 -4.38 -3.61 23.30
CA LEU A 145 -3.39 -4.60 22.88
C LEU A 145 -4.06 -5.93 22.50
N PRO A 146 -3.62 -6.60 21.43
CA PRO A 146 -4.03 -7.97 21.17
C PRO A 146 -3.45 -8.91 22.24
N ALA A 147 -4.25 -9.87 22.68
CA ALA A 147 -3.72 -11.06 23.30
C ALA A 147 -2.85 -11.82 22.29
N ALA A 148 -1.70 -12.30 22.74
CA ALA A 148 -0.74 -12.96 21.89
C ALA A 148 -0.21 -14.25 22.51
N GLN A 149 0.29 -15.14 21.66
CA GLN A 149 1.17 -16.24 22.08
C GLN A 149 2.63 -15.84 21.97
N SER A 150 3.43 -16.30 22.93
CA SER A 150 4.88 -16.15 22.90
C SER A 150 5.47 -17.26 22.04
N LEU A 151 6.00 -16.89 20.86
CA LEU A 151 6.70 -17.81 19.96
C LEU A 151 8.19 -17.50 19.94
N ARG A 152 9.01 -18.50 19.62
CA ARG A 152 10.45 -18.36 19.43
C ARG A 152 10.78 -18.53 17.96
N GLU A 153 11.60 -17.63 17.44
CA GLU A 153 12.05 -17.71 16.05
C GLU A 153 13.01 -18.91 15.88
N PRO A 154 12.85 -19.75 14.84
CA PRO A 154 13.75 -20.87 14.58
C PRO A 154 15.19 -20.39 14.36
N GLY A 155 16.09 -20.61 15.34
CA GLY A 155 17.50 -20.24 15.25
C GLY A 155 17.89 -18.92 15.95
N SER A 156 16.93 -18.23 16.58
CA SER A 156 17.18 -17.13 17.53
C SER A 156 16.65 -17.52 18.93
N ASP A 157 17.24 -16.96 19.98
CA ASP A 157 16.74 -17.12 21.36
C ASP A 157 15.72 -16.03 21.73
N GLU A 158 15.42 -15.11 20.80
CA GLU A 158 14.44 -14.04 21.02
C GLU A 158 13.00 -14.56 20.87
N SER A 159 12.20 -14.35 21.91
CA SER A 159 10.75 -14.58 21.88
C SER A 159 10.02 -13.34 21.35
N PHE A 160 9.06 -13.53 20.45
CA PHE A 160 8.17 -12.46 19.96
C PHE A 160 6.71 -12.78 20.25
N TYR A 161 5.87 -11.75 20.27
CA TYR A 161 4.44 -11.90 20.57
C TYR A 161 3.67 -11.95 19.25
N GLN A 162 3.11 -13.12 18.92
CA GLN A 162 2.22 -13.27 17.79
C GLN A 162 0.80 -12.93 18.21
N PRO A 163 0.15 -11.90 17.64
CA PRO A 163 -1.25 -11.61 17.92
C PRO A 163 -2.16 -12.79 17.59
N GLY A 164 -3.10 -13.09 18.48
CA GLY A 164 -3.94 -14.28 18.40
C GLY A 164 -3.34 -15.45 19.18
N PHE A 165 -4.18 -16.42 19.50
CA PHE A 165 -3.76 -17.66 20.13
C PHE A 165 -4.69 -18.82 19.75
N ALA A 166 -4.14 -20.02 19.68
CA ALA A 166 -4.83 -21.17 19.11
C ALA A 166 -6.14 -21.55 19.83
N LEU A 167 -7.22 -21.73 19.06
CA LEU A 167 -8.49 -22.31 19.53
C LEU A 167 -8.29 -23.72 20.09
N GLY A 168 -7.39 -24.48 19.48
CA GLY A 168 -7.08 -25.85 19.84
C GLY A 168 -5.80 -26.30 19.16
N LEU A 169 -5.33 -27.48 19.55
CA LEU A 169 -4.14 -28.10 18.99
C LEU A 169 -4.53 -29.42 18.32
N VAL A 170 -3.75 -29.84 17.33
CA VAL A 170 -3.90 -31.15 16.69
C VAL A 170 -2.69 -31.97 17.06
N ASP A 171 -2.90 -33.06 17.80
CA ASP A 171 -1.86 -33.99 18.20
C ASP A 171 -2.20 -35.38 17.66
N GLU A 172 -1.28 -36.01 16.93
CA GLU A 172 -1.48 -37.30 16.24
C GLU A 172 -2.83 -37.41 15.48
N ASP A 173 -3.19 -36.36 14.73
CA ASP A 173 -4.46 -36.21 13.99
C ASP A 173 -5.73 -36.11 14.86
N VAL A 174 -5.61 -35.99 16.19
CA VAL A 174 -6.73 -35.77 17.12
C VAL A 174 -6.86 -34.28 17.45
N PRO A 175 -8.04 -33.66 17.24
CA PRO A 175 -8.27 -32.27 17.57
C PRO A 175 -8.58 -32.11 19.07
N MET A 176 -7.82 -31.24 19.73
CA MET A 176 -7.92 -30.97 21.16
C MET A 176 -8.36 -29.51 21.37
N LEU A 177 -9.49 -29.29 22.02
CA LEU A 177 -10.00 -27.96 22.30
C LEU A 177 -9.28 -27.34 23.50
N ASN A 178 -8.87 -26.08 23.40
CA ASN A 178 -8.36 -25.34 24.55
C ASN A 178 -9.53 -24.71 25.33
N ASN A 179 -9.70 -25.11 26.59
CA ASN A 179 -10.76 -24.64 27.49
C ASN A 179 -10.24 -23.91 28.74
N HIS A 180 -8.92 -23.95 28.99
CA HIS A 180 -8.27 -23.21 30.06
C HIS A 180 -7.33 -22.16 29.48
N TYR A 181 -7.32 -20.95 30.03
CA TYR A 181 -6.50 -19.84 29.54
C TYR A 181 -5.75 -19.16 30.67
N ASP A 182 -4.42 -19.23 30.65
CA ASP A 182 -3.59 -18.41 31.53
C ASP A 182 -3.29 -17.08 30.86
N ILE A 183 -3.84 -16.00 31.43
CA ILE A 183 -3.72 -14.64 30.92
C ILE A 183 -2.61 -13.93 31.69
N LEU A 184 -1.46 -13.78 31.05
CA LEU A 184 -0.31 -13.08 31.61
C LEU A 184 -0.31 -11.62 31.12
N ILE A 185 -0.48 -10.68 32.04
CA ILE A 185 -0.56 -9.25 31.75
C ILE A 185 0.69 -8.56 32.27
N ASP A 186 1.49 -8.05 31.34
CA ASP A 186 2.64 -7.22 31.66
C ASP A 186 2.16 -5.79 31.93
N TYR A 187 2.56 -5.21 33.05
CA TYR A 187 2.20 -3.86 33.43
C TYR A 187 3.41 -3.00 33.80
N HIS A 188 3.29 -1.70 33.60
CA HIS A 188 4.31 -0.70 33.91
C HIS A 188 3.74 0.36 34.84
N GLU A 189 4.49 0.70 35.89
CA GLU A 189 4.15 1.79 36.81
C GLU A 189 4.66 3.11 36.26
N ALA A 190 3.75 3.93 35.70
CA ALA A 190 4.11 5.22 35.10
C ALA A 190 4.28 6.33 36.15
N SER A 191 3.60 6.19 37.29
CA SER A 191 3.70 7.06 38.46
C SER A 191 3.26 6.25 39.68
N PRO A 192 3.63 6.64 40.91
CA PRO A 192 3.27 5.89 42.11
C PRO A 192 1.78 5.55 42.16
N GLY A 193 1.46 4.25 42.14
CA GLY A 193 0.07 3.75 42.18
C GLY A 193 -0.74 3.92 40.89
N ASN A 194 -0.10 4.30 39.77
CA ASN A 194 -0.71 4.38 38.44
C ASN A 194 -0.04 3.37 37.50
N PHE A 195 -0.75 2.30 37.21
CA PHE A 195 -0.29 1.21 36.37
C PHE A 195 -0.88 1.29 34.97
N ARG A 196 -0.13 0.85 33.98
CA ARG A 196 -0.54 0.79 32.57
C ARG A 196 -0.23 -0.57 32.01
N VAL A 197 -1.13 -1.10 31.19
CA VAL A 197 -0.93 -2.39 30.51
C VAL A 197 0.02 -2.20 29.32
N VAL A 198 1.07 -3.02 29.27
CA VAL A 198 2.14 -2.92 28.27
C VAL A 198 2.42 -4.23 27.53
N GLY A 199 1.73 -5.31 27.87
CA GLY A 199 1.81 -6.58 27.15
C GLY A 199 0.74 -7.54 27.65
N VAL A 200 0.31 -8.43 26.76
CA VAL A 200 -0.73 -9.42 27.02
C VAL A 200 -0.31 -10.71 26.33
N LEU A 201 -0.10 -11.74 27.12
CA LEU A 201 0.16 -13.09 26.68
C LEU A 201 -0.96 -14.00 27.16
N VAL A 202 -1.33 -14.97 26.32
CA VAL A 202 -2.29 -16.02 26.68
C VAL A 202 -1.67 -17.36 26.35
N ASP A 203 -1.53 -18.19 27.38
CA ASP A 203 -1.13 -19.59 27.25
C ASP A 203 -2.40 -20.46 27.34
N PRO A 204 -2.87 -21.01 26.21
CA PRO A 204 -4.07 -21.84 26.20
C PRO A 204 -3.72 -23.30 26.49
N TYR A 205 -4.57 -23.96 27.27
CA TYR A 205 -4.42 -25.36 27.66
C TYR A 205 -5.72 -26.13 27.47
N SER A 206 -5.57 -27.43 27.26
CA SER A 206 -6.66 -28.39 27.20
C SER A 206 -6.71 -29.19 28.51
N MET A 207 -7.80 -29.05 29.26
CA MET A 207 -7.98 -29.64 30.59
C MET A 207 -9.38 -30.27 30.74
N ALA A 208 -9.51 -31.54 30.38
CA ALA A 208 -10.79 -32.28 30.39
C ALA A 208 -11.32 -32.58 31.80
N ASP A 209 -10.43 -32.78 32.76
CA ASP A 209 -10.79 -33.10 34.15
C ASP A 209 -11.21 -31.88 34.98
N SER A 210 -11.34 -30.70 34.34
CA SER A 210 -11.80 -29.48 35.01
C SER A 210 -13.23 -29.62 35.52
N ARG A 211 -13.47 -29.31 36.81
CA ARG A 211 -14.79 -29.40 37.43
C ARG A 211 -15.15 -28.15 38.22
N ARG A 212 -16.42 -27.79 38.23
CA ARG A 212 -16.96 -26.72 39.08
C ARG A 212 -16.99 -27.14 40.55
N GLN A 213 -16.38 -26.34 41.43
CA GLN A 213 -16.47 -26.50 42.88
C GLN A 213 -17.40 -25.45 43.54
N GLY A 214 -17.65 -24.31 42.89
CA GLY A 214 -18.53 -23.25 43.40
C GLY A 214 -18.96 -22.25 42.31
N ASP A 215 -19.44 -21.08 42.71
CA ASP A 215 -19.93 -20.07 41.75
C ASP A 215 -18.83 -19.39 40.93
N HIS A 216 -17.61 -19.27 41.47
CA HIS A 216 -16.48 -18.62 40.80
C HIS A 216 -15.18 -19.45 40.85
N GLN A 217 -15.23 -20.67 41.38
CA GLN A 217 -14.04 -21.49 41.60
C GLN A 217 -14.20 -22.87 40.96
N ALA A 218 -13.16 -23.28 40.24
CA ALA A 218 -13.07 -24.58 39.61
C ALA A 218 -11.85 -25.35 40.14
N THR A 219 -11.82 -26.65 39.88
CA THR A 219 -10.63 -27.48 40.04
C THR A 219 -10.00 -27.68 38.67
N CYS A 220 -8.78 -27.20 38.49
CA CYS A 220 -7.98 -27.42 37.29
C CYS A 220 -6.95 -28.49 37.64
N THR A 221 -7.33 -29.75 37.50
CA THR A 221 -6.45 -30.90 37.76
C THR A 221 -6.36 -31.74 36.51
N GLY A 222 -5.16 -32.14 36.11
CA GLY A 222 -4.94 -33.03 34.97
C GLY A 222 -4.61 -32.28 33.66
N GLN A 223 -3.70 -32.86 32.88
CA GLN A 223 -3.38 -32.44 31.51
C GLN A 223 -4.03 -33.39 30.48
N THR A 224 -5.23 -33.87 30.80
CA THR A 224 -6.00 -34.71 29.89
C THR A 224 -6.63 -33.82 28.81
N PRO A 225 -6.44 -34.13 27.52
CA PRO A 225 -6.94 -33.28 26.44
C PRO A 225 -8.45 -33.39 26.30
N VAL A 226 -9.10 -32.26 26.04
CA VAL A 226 -10.52 -32.15 25.71
C VAL A 226 -10.70 -32.53 24.24
N VAL A 227 -11.14 -33.76 24.01
CA VAL A 227 -11.50 -34.23 22.67
C VAL A 227 -13.03 -34.22 22.56
N LEU A 228 -13.56 -33.42 21.63
CA LEU A 228 -15.00 -33.33 21.41
C LEU A 228 -15.45 -34.51 20.54
N LYS A 229 -16.35 -35.34 21.07
CA LYS A 229 -16.96 -36.43 20.30
C LYS A 229 -18.01 -35.87 19.35
N GLU A 230 -18.03 -36.40 18.12
CA GLU A 230 -18.95 -35.95 17.06
C GLU A 230 -20.28 -36.73 17.04
N ASN A 231 -20.44 -37.73 17.91
CA ASN A 231 -21.65 -38.55 17.97
C ASN A 231 -22.82 -37.76 18.58
N ASP A 232 -24.00 -37.84 17.97
CA ASP A 232 -25.21 -37.13 18.44
C ASP A 232 -25.77 -37.67 19.77
N GLU A 233 -25.34 -38.86 20.23
CA GLU A 233 -25.82 -39.50 21.47
C GLU A 233 -25.14 -38.94 22.74
N ASP A 234 -23.91 -38.42 22.64
CA ASP A 234 -23.14 -37.88 23.75
C ASP A 234 -23.07 -36.35 23.65
N THR A 235 -23.59 -35.63 24.65
CA THR A 235 -23.32 -34.18 24.77
C THR A 235 -22.02 -33.98 25.52
N ASN A 236 -21.01 -33.40 24.86
CA ASN A 236 -19.73 -33.12 25.50
C ASN A 236 -19.90 -31.91 26.42
N LEU A 237 -19.73 -32.08 27.73
CA LEU A 237 -19.76 -30.97 28.68
C LEU A 237 -18.33 -30.43 28.87
N VAL A 238 -18.11 -29.17 28.50
CA VAL A 238 -16.81 -28.51 28.61
C VAL A 238 -16.88 -27.42 29.68
N VAL A 239 -15.96 -27.47 30.64
CA VAL A 239 -15.82 -26.46 31.69
C VAL A 239 -14.73 -25.47 31.27
N PHE A 240 -15.11 -24.21 31.06
CA PHE A 240 -14.17 -23.14 30.74
C PHE A 240 -13.64 -22.49 32.01
N THR A 241 -12.32 -22.32 32.07
CA THR A 241 -11.63 -21.74 33.23
C THR A 241 -10.50 -20.82 32.78
N TYR A 242 -10.05 -19.93 33.66
CA TYR A 242 -8.94 -19.03 33.34
C TYR A 242 -8.11 -18.65 34.57
N GLY A 243 -6.85 -18.33 34.34
CA GLY A 243 -5.93 -17.71 35.30
C GLY A 243 -5.58 -16.29 34.86
N VAL A 244 -5.28 -15.41 35.80
CA VAL A 244 -4.83 -14.03 35.55
C VAL A 244 -3.57 -13.79 36.37
N TYR A 245 -2.49 -13.44 35.69
CA TYR A 245 -1.19 -13.21 36.31
C TYR A 245 -0.62 -11.86 35.89
N TRP A 246 -0.34 -11.01 36.86
CA TRP A 246 0.24 -9.69 36.62
C TRP A 246 1.76 -9.74 36.78
N ARG A 247 2.48 -9.28 35.76
CA ARG A 247 3.96 -9.23 35.77
C ARG A 247 4.46 -7.80 35.58
N PRO A 248 5.31 -7.28 36.48
CA PRO A 248 5.90 -5.96 36.29
C PRO A 248 6.88 -5.99 35.10
N SER A 249 6.82 -4.96 34.26
CA SER A 249 7.67 -4.80 33.08
C SER A 249 8.33 -3.41 33.05
N PRO A 250 9.63 -3.33 32.69
CA PRO A 250 10.31 -2.05 32.53
C PRO A 250 9.88 -1.29 31.26
N THR A 251 9.06 -1.90 30.40
CA THR A 251 8.64 -1.30 29.13
C THR A 251 7.69 -0.12 29.34
N PRO A 252 8.02 1.09 28.83
CA PRO A 252 7.12 2.23 28.94
C PRO A 252 5.92 2.09 27.99
N PHE A 253 4.82 2.77 28.32
CA PHE A 253 3.59 2.72 27.51
C PHE A 253 3.81 3.09 26.02
N ALA A 254 4.72 4.03 25.73
CA ALA A 254 4.97 4.49 24.37
C ALA A 254 5.53 3.41 23.44
N THR A 255 6.31 2.45 23.96
CA THR A 255 6.97 1.38 23.18
C THR A 255 6.31 0.02 23.40
N ARG A 256 5.12 -0.02 23.99
CA ARG A 256 4.43 -1.29 24.33
C ARG A 256 4.12 -2.16 23.12
N TRP A 257 3.98 -1.55 21.95
CA TRP A 257 3.72 -2.27 20.69
C TRP A 257 4.97 -2.95 20.10
N ASP A 258 6.18 -2.58 20.53
CA ASP A 258 7.42 -3.12 19.94
C ASP A 258 7.52 -4.65 20.12
N LYS A 259 6.94 -5.21 21.18
CA LYS A 259 6.87 -6.68 21.42
C LYS A 259 6.05 -7.43 20.36
N TYR A 260 5.07 -6.77 19.76
CA TYR A 260 4.14 -7.34 18.77
C TYR A 260 4.56 -7.05 17.32
N LEU A 261 5.44 -6.08 17.12
CA LEU A 261 5.90 -5.62 15.82
C LEU A 261 7.24 -6.30 15.47
N HIS A 262 7.23 -7.62 15.34
CA HIS A 262 8.42 -8.37 14.92
C HIS A 262 8.50 -8.44 13.39
N VAL A 263 9.67 -8.14 12.81
CA VAL A 263 9.95 -8.34 11.37
C VAL A 263 10.69 -9.64 11.18
N TYR A 264 10.03 -10.58 10.53
CA TYR A 264 10.65 -11.80 10.04
C TYR A 264 11.66 -11.45 8.94
N ASP A 265 12.88 -11.94 9.08
CA ASP A 265 13.93 -11.87 8.06
C ASP A 265 14.11 -10.48 7.38
N PRO A 266 14.50 -9.42 8.13
CA PRO A 266 14.71 -8.09 7.56
C PRO A 266 15.75 -8.07 6.42
N LYS A 267 16.63 -9.08 6.39
CA LYS A 267 17.63 -9.29 5.33
C LYS A 267 16.97 -9.48 3.95
N ILE A 268 15.82 -10.16 3.88
CA ILE A 268 15.11 -10.42 2.62
C ILE A 268 14.60 -9.11 2.02
N HIS A 269 14.04 -8.23 2.87
CA HIS A 269 13.56 -6.90 2.45
C HIS A 269 14.70 -6.04 1.91
N TRP A 270 15.83 -5.97 2.62
CA TRP A 270 17.01 -5.22 2.16
C TRP A 270 17.60 -5.78 0.87
N PHE A 271 17.72 -7.10 0.75
CA PHE A 271 18.24 -7.74 -0.45
C PHE A 271 17.35 -7.43 -1.67
N SER A 272 16.03 -7.57 -1.52
CA SER A 272 15.06 -7.23 -2.57
C SER A 272 15.13 -5.76 -2.96
N LEU A 273 15.21 -4.86 -1.97
CA LEU A 273 15.23 -3.43 -2.20
C LEU A 273 16.50 -3.01 -2.97
N ILE A 274 17.67 -3.52 -2.58
CA ILE A 274 18.94 -3.21 -3.25
C ILE A 274 18.91 -3.74 -4.68
N ASN A 275 18.50 -4.99 -4.90
CA ASN A 275 18.44 -5.58 -6.24
C ASN A 275 17.50 -4.81 -7.16
N SER A 276 16.30 -4.49 -6.65
CA SER A 276 15.33 -3.69 -7.39
C SER A 276 15.90 -2.31 -7.72
N ALA A 277 16.49 -1.62 -6.74
CA ALA A 277 17.09 -0.31 -6.96
C ALA A 277 18.21 -0.32 -8.01
N VAL A 278 19.08 -1.34 -8.01
CA VAL A 278 20.14 -1.51 -9.03
C VAL A 278 19.54 -1.69 -10.42
N ILE A 279 18.51 -2.53 -10.57
CA ILE A 279 17.82 -2.73 -11.85
C ILE A 279 17.20 -1.42 -12.33
N VAL A 280 16.53 -0.68 -11.44
CA VAL A 280 15.93 0.62 -11.78
C VAL A 280 16.99 1.63 -12.25
N LEU A 281 18.11 1.73 -11.52
CA LEU A 281 19.21 2.63 -11.88
C LEU A 281 19.80 2.29 -13.25
N PHE A 282 20.01 1.00 -13.54
CA PHE A 282 20.49 0.55 -14.84
C PHE A 282 19.50 0.89 -15.96
N LEU A 283 18.21 0.65 -15.72
CA LEU A 283 17.15 0.93 -16.68
C LEU A 283 17.05 2.43 -16.99
N VAL A 284 17.01 3.29 -15.97
CA VAL A 284 16.99 4.74 -16.13
C VAL A 284 18.25 5.23 -16.85
N GLY A 285 19.41 4.67 -16.51
CA GLY A 285 20.69 4.97 -17.18
C GLY A 285 20.69 4.58 -18.66
N MET A 286 20.17 3.40 -18.99
CA MET A 286 20.01 2.92 -20.36
C MET A 286 19.06 3.83 -21.16
N VAL A 287 17.87 4.10 -20.64
CA VAL A 287 16.87 4.99 -21.29
C VAL A 287 17.45 6.39 -21.50
N SER A 288 18.12 6.95 -20.49
CA SER A 288 18.77 8.26 -20.60
C SER A 288 19.87 8.26 -21.66
N THR A 289 20.67 7.20 -21.75
CA THR A 289 21.73 7.07 -22.76
C THR A 289 21.15 6.96 -24.16
N ILE A 290 20.09 6.18 -24.36
CA ILE A 290 19.37 6.08 -25.63
C ILE A 290 18.84 7.46 -26.04
N LEU A 291 18.15 8.15 -25.13
CA LEU A 291 17.59 9.48 -25.40
C LEU A 291 18.68 10.50 -25.77
N VAL A 292 19.78 10.56 -25.01
CA VAL A 292 20.88 11.50 -25.24
C VAL A 292 21.64 11.17 -26.53
N ARG A 293 21.95 9.89 -26.78
CA ARG A 293 22.63 9.47 -28.03
C ARG A 293 21.78 9.80 -29.25
N THR A 294 20.48 9.55 -29.17
CA THR A 294 19.54 9.85 -30.26
C THR A 294 19.41 11.35 -30.48
N LEU A 295 19.24 12.14 -29.41
CA LEU A 295 19.17 13.60 -29.50
C LEU A 295 20.46 14.19 -30.10
N LYS A 296 21.64 13.71 -29.69
CA LYS A 296 22.93 14.16 -30.26
C LYS A 296 23.06 13.80 -31.74
N LYS A 297 22.66 12.58 -32.12
CA LYS A 297 22.67 12.13 -33.52
C LYS A 297 21.73 12.96 -34.37
N ASP A 298 20.53 13.26 -33.86
CA ASP A 298 19.53 14.06 -34.56
C ASP A 298 19.99 15.52 -34.72
N ILE A 299 20.56 16.15 -33.68
CA ILE A 299 21.12 17.51 -33.77
C ILE A 299 22.28 17.56 -34.77
N ALA A 300 23.21 16.61 -34.71
CA ALA A 300 24.35 16.58 -35.63
C ALA A 300 23.90 16.39 -37.09
N ARG A 301 22.85 15.59 -37.33
CA ARG A 301 22.24 15.44 -38.66
C ARG A 301 21.58 16.73 -39.14
N TYR A 302 20.85 17.43 -38.28
CA TYR A 302 20.21 18.71 -38.63
C TYR A 302 21.23 19.80 -38.97
N ASN A 303 22.30 19.92 -38.19
CA ASN A 303 23.35 20.90 -38.47
C ASN A 303 24.06 20.62 -39.82
N ARG A 304 24.15 19.35 -40.24
CA ARG A 304 24.66 18.99 -41.56
C ARG A 304 23.69 19.37 -42.68
N LEU A 305 22.39 19.13 -42.51
CA LEU A 305 21.37 19.51 -43.50
C LEU A 305 21.26 21.03 -43.67
N ASP A 306 21.41 21.81 -42.60
CA ASP A 306 21.44 23.28 -42.67
C ASP A 306 22.68 23.76 -43.44
N GLN A 307 23.81 23.06 -43.31
CA GLN A 307 25.03 23.36 -44.05
C GLN A 307 24.93 22.98 -45.53
N PHE A 308 24.36 21.81 -45.87
CA PHE A 308 24.09 21.43 -47.26
C PHE A 308 23.06 22.35 -47.92
N ALA A 309 22.03 22.77 -47.21
CA ALA A 309 21.06 23.75 -47.72
C ALA A 309 21.66 25.14 -47.97
N LEU A 310 22.73 25.51 -47.26
CA LEU A 310 23.51 26.73 -47.52
C LEU A 310 24.51 26.57 -48.66
N GLU A 311 25.03 25.36 -48.88
CA GLU A 311 25.93 25.03 -49.98
C GLU A 311 25.17 24.88 -51.33
N ASP A 312 23.91 24.43 -51.31
CA ASP A 312 23.04 24.26 -52.51
C ASP A 312 22.51 25.59 -53.10
N PHE A 313 22.69 26.72 -52.40
CA PHE A 313 22.52 28.06 -52.99
C PHE A 313 23.75 28.51 -53.82
N GLY A 314 24.82 27.71 -53.85
CA GLY A 314 26.04 27.96 -54.60
C GLY A 314 26.30 26.88 -55.66
N GLU A 315 25.75 27.11 -56.86
CA GLU A 315 26.03 26.42 -58.13
C GLU A 315 25.66 24.92 -58.25
N SER A 316 24.88 24.64 -59.30
CA SER A 316 24.41 23.34 -59.83
C SER A 316 23.31 22.61 -59.05
N GLY A 317 22.06 22.90 -59.42
CA GLY A 317 20.88 22.20 -58.95
C GLY A 317 20.68 20.82 -59.58
N ASP A 318 21.09 19.78 -58.85
CA ASP A 318 20.54 18.42 -58.97
C ASP A 318 19.81 18.08 -57.66
N ALA A 319 18.53 18.46 -57.59
CA ALA A 319 17.66 18.28 -56.45
C ALA A 319 17.00 16.88 -56.44
N ASP A 320 17.78 15.81 -56.30
CA ASP A 320 17.24 14.44 -56.16
C ASP A 320 17.57 13.74 -54.82
N ASP A 321 18.25 14.41 -53.90
CA ASP A 321 18.34 13.92 -52.51
C ASP A 321 17.09 14.31 -51.73
N THR A 322 15.95 13.72 -52.10
CA THR A 322 14.82 13.53 -51.17
C THR A 322 15.33 12.73 -49.98
N VAL A 323 15.88 13.42 -48.99
CA VAL A 323 16.33 12.82 -47.73
C VAL A 323 15.11 12.15 -47.11
N ASP A 324 15.07 10.81 -47.17
CA ASP A 324 14.06 10.00 -46.50
C ASP A 324 14.04 10.36 -45.01
N ASP A 325 13.14 11.28 -44.64
CA ASP A 325 12.75 11.47 -43.26
C ASP A 325 12.30 10.09 -42.78
N SER A 326 13.00 9.49 -41.82
CA SER A 326 12.72 8.13 -41.35
C SER A 326 12.34 8.14 -39.86
N GLY A 327 11.38 7.30 -39.48
CA GLY A 327 10.93 7.11 -38.09
C GLY A 327 10.00 8.20 -37.56
N TRP A 328 10.33 8.79 -36.40
CA TRP A 328 9.44 9.70 -35.66
C TRP A 328 9.11 11.00 -36.44
N LYS A 329 9.98 11.42 -37.35
CA LYS A 329 9.76 12.61 -38.21
C LYS A 329 8.65 12.40 -39.23
N LEU A 330 8.49 11.19 -39.77
CA LEU A 330 7.37 10.88 -40.67
C LEU A 330 6.02 10.93 -39.96
N VAL A 331 6.06 10.71 -38.65
CA VAL A 331 4.89 10.49 -37.82
C VAL A 331 4.51 11.74 -37.03
N HIS A 332 5.37 12.77 -37.00
CA HIS A 332 5.17 13.99 -36.21
C HIS A 332 3.82 14.69 -36.47
N GLY A 333 3.30 14.60 -37.70
CA GLY A 333 1.99 15.12 -38.12
C GLY A 333 0.79 14.26 -37.72
N ASP A 334 0.98 13.08 -37.12
CA ASP A 334 -0.11 12.18 -36.68
C ASP A 334 -0.02 11.79 -35.19
N VAL A 335 1.09 12.08 -34.50
CA VAL A 335 1.29 11.76 -33.06
C VAL A 335 0.19 12.27 -32.14
N PHE A 336 -0.37 13.45 -32.41
CA PHE A 336 -1.37 14.10 -31.55
C PHE A 336 -2.81 13.82 -31.94
N ARG A 337 -3.06 12.87 -32.86
CA ARG A 337 -4.41 12.46 -33.22
C ARG A 337 -5.15 11.90 -31.98
N PRO A 338 -6.46 12.18 -31.83
CA PRO A 338 -7.25 11.56 -30.76
C PRO A 338 -7.20 10.03 -30.87
N PRO A 339 -7.06 9.31 -29.74
CA PRO A 339 -7.08 7.86 -29.72
C PRO A 339 -8.48 7.32 -30.01
N LYS A 340 -8.57 6.03 -30.36
CA LYS A 340 -9.86 5.32 -30.41
C LYS A 340 -10.50 5.39 -29.01
N ASN A 341 -11.76 5.80 -28.88
CA ASN A 341 -12.45 5.95 -27.59
C ASN A 341 -11.73 6.87 -26.57
N PRO A 342 -11.56 8.18 -26.87
CA PRO A 342 -10.86 9.11 -25.97
C PRO A 342 -11.57 9.31 -24.62
N LEU A 343 -12.89 9.05 -24.57
CA LEU A 343 -13.69 9.11 -23.34
C LEU A 343 -13.21 8.08 -22.31
N LEU A 344 -13.14 6.80 -22.70
CA LEU A 344 -12.74 5.71 -21.80
C LEU A 344 -11.32 5.92 -21.28
N LEU A 345 -10.38 6.27 -22.17
CA LEU A 345 -9.00 6.56 -21.76
C LEU A 345 -8.95 7.70 -20.74
N SER A 346 -9.67 8.80 -20.99
CA SER A 346 -9.67 9.95 -20.07
C SER A 346 -10.28 9.61 -18.72
N VAL A 347 -11.35 8.80 -18.68
CA VAL A 347 -11.97 8.31 -17.45
C VAL A 347 -11.00 7.44 -16.65
N LEU A 348 -10.31 6.50 -17.31
CA LEU A 348 -9.34 5.62 -16.66
C LEU A 348 -8.12 6.40 -16.14
N VAL A 349 -7.59 7.33 -16.92
CA VAL A 349 -6.49 8.21 -16.50
C VAL A 349 -6.88 9.07 -15.29
N GLY A 350 -8.12 9.60 -15.26
CA GLY A 350 -8.63 10.33 -14.10
C GLY A 350 -8.73 9.47 -12.85
N ASN A 351 -9.30 8.27 -12.98
CA ASN A 351 -9.38 7.30 -11.88
C ASN A 351 -8.00 6.87 -11.39
N GLY A 352 -7.06 6.67 -12.31
CA GLY A 352 -5.66 6.40 -11.99
C GLY A 352 -5.03 7.53 -11.19
N ALA A 353 -5.20 8.79 -11.61
CA ALA A 353 -4.66 9.93 -10.89
C ALA A 353 -5.24 10.06 -9.46
N GLN A 354 -6.53 9.75 -9.29
CA GLN A 354 -7.17 9.71 -7.97
C GLN A 354 -6.62 8.58 -7.09
N LEU A 355 -6.50 7.36 -7.62
CA LEU A 355 -5.90 6.23 -6.91
C LEU A 355 -4.45 6.53 -6.52
N PHE A 356 -3.67 7.08 -7.45
CA PHE A 356 -2.28 7.44 -7.21
C PHE A 356 -2.13 8.46 -6.08
N ALA A 357 -2.91 9.54 -6.11
CA ALA A 357 -2.88 10.56 -5.05
C ALA A 357 -3.27 9.95 -3.69
N MET A 358 -4.30 9.11 -3.67
CA MET A 358 -4.74 8.41 -2.46
C MET A 358 -3.66 7.49 -1.90
N THR A 359 -3.10 6.60 -2.73
CA THR A 359 -2.04 5.67 -2.31
C THR A 359 -0.78 6.40 -1.88
N ALA A 360 -0.33 7.41 -2.62
CA ALA A 360 0.85 8.20 -2.28
C ALA A 360 0.69 8.90 -0.92
N LEU A 361 -0.45 9.55 -0.67
CA LEU A 361 -0.67 10.24 0.60
C LEU A 361 -0.84 9.26 1.77
N THR A 362 -1.54 8.14 1.57
CA THR A 362 -1.68 7.09 2.59
C THR A 362 -0.31 6.54 2.99
N ILE A 363 0.57 6.23 2.03
CA ILE A 363 1.92 5.73 2.32
C ILE A 363 2.75 6.79 3.06
N VAL A 364 2.66 8.07 2.70
CA VAL A 364 3.35 9.14 3.43
C VAL A 364 2.85 9.27 4.88
N PHE A 365 1.54 9.18 5.10
CA PHE A 365 0.96 9.21 6.45
C PHE A 365 1.37 7.98 7.26
N ALA A 366 1.47 6.81 6.62
CA ALA A 366 1.97 5.59 7.24
C ALA A 366 3.46 5.71 7.61
N LEU A 367 4.29 6.29 6.73
CA LEU A 367 5.71 6.56 6.96
C LEU A 367 5.93 7.50 8.16
N LEU A 368 5.09 8.52 8.32
CA LEU A 368 5.14 9.44 9.46
C LEU A 368 4.62 8.83 10.77
N GLY A 369 4.12 7.59 10.74
CA GLY A 369 3.63 6.87 11.92
C GLY A 369 2.18 7.18 12.32
N PHE A 370 1.45 8.00 11.54
CA PHE A 370 0.05 8.33 11.83
C PHE A 370 -0.92 7.15 11.64
N LEU A 371 -0.52 6.15 10.84
CA LEU A 371 -1.31 4.93 10.57
C LEU A 371 -0.70 3.70 11.25
N SER A 372 -0.20 3.88 12.48
CA SER A 372 0.33 2.77 13.28
C SER A 372 -0.75 1.68 13.48
N PRO A 373 -0.36 0.38 13.48
CA PRO A 373 -1.25 -0.75 13.81
C PRO A 373 -1.96 -0.60 15.18
N SER A 374 -1.43 0.27 16.06
CA SER A 374 -2.07 0.63 17.33
C SER A 374 -3.46 1.25 17.19
N ASN A 375 -3.76 1.90 16.06
CA ASN A 375 -5.07 2.49 15.80
C ASN A 375 -5.87 1.63 14.80
N ARG A 376 -6.68 0.71 15.36
CA ARG A 376 -7.43 -0.29 14.58
C ARG A 376 -8.41 0.35 13.60
N GLY A 377 -8.36 -0.11 12.35
CA GLY A 377 -9.22 0.40 11.28
C GLY A 377 -8.90 1.82 10.79
N ALA A 378 -7.87 2.49 11.33
CA ALA A 378 -7.48 3.82 10.89
C ALA A 378 -7.01 3.83 9.44
N LEU A 379 -6.21 2.83 9.03
CA LEU A 379 -5.72 2.70 7.66
C LEU A 379 -6.88 2.64 6.65
N GLY A 380 -7.88 1.78 6.89
CA GLY A 380 -9.05 1.65 6.00
C GLY A 380 -9.90 2.92 5.97
N THR A 381 -10.12 3.54 7.13
CA THR A 381 -10.87 4.80 7.23
C THR A 381 -10.18 5.93 6.45
N VAL A 382 -8.85 6.07 6.60
CA VAL A 382 -8.07 7.12 5.92
C VAL A 382 -8.01 6.88 4.41
N ILE A 383 -7.89 5.63 3.95
CA ILE A 383 -7.97 5.30 2.51
C ILE A 383 -9.30 5.76 1.91
N ILE A 384 -10.43 5.52 2.58
CA ILE A 384 -11.76 5.93 2.09
C ILE A 384 -11.88 7.47 2.08
N ILE A 385 -11.41 8.15 3.12
CA ILE A 385 -11.41 9.61 3.21
C ILE A 385 -10.54 10.21 2.09
N PHE A 386 -9.31 9.73 1.90
CA PHE A 386 -8.44 10.23 0.84
C PHE A 386 -9.00 9.92 -0.55
N TYR A 387 -9.55 8.72 -0.76
CA TYR A 387 -10.20 8.39 -2.04
C TYR A 387 -11.35 9.34 -2.36
N THR A 388 -12.21 9.63 -1.38
CA THR A 388 -13.38 10.50 -1.58
C THR A 388 -12.99 11.96 -1.83
N ILE A 389 -12.03 12.51 -1.07
CA ILE A 389 -11.52 13.88 -1.24
C ILE A 389 -10.74 14.03 -2.55
N PHE A 390 -10.00 13.01 -2.98
CA PHE A 390 -9.24 13.05 -4.22
C PHE A 390 -10.05 12.81 -5.49
N GLY A 391 -11.38 12.64 -5.36
CA GLY A 391 -12.31 12.72 -6.49
C GLY A 391 -12.11 13.99 -7.32
N PHE A 392 -11.76 15.11 -6.68
CA PHE A 392 -11.41 16.36 -7.35
C PHE A 392 -10.24 16.21 -8.34
N PHE A 393 -9.14 15.60 -7.90
CA PHE A 393 -7.94 15.43 -8.73
C PHE A 393 -8.23 14.49 -9.90
N GLY A 394 -8.99 13.42 -9.67
CA GLY A 394 -9.41 12.50 -10.73
C GLY A 394 -10.31 13.16 -11.77
N GLY A 395 -11.31 13.92 -11.32
CA GLY A 395 -12.19 14.72 -12.18
C GLY A 395 -11.43 15.73 -13.02
N TYR A 396 -10.48 16.45 -12.41
CA TYR A 396 -9.62 17.42 -13.09
C TYR A 396 -8.74 16.78 -14.16
N ALA A 397 -8.00 15.70 -13.82
CA ALA A 397 -7.12 15.01 -14.77
C ALA A 397 -7.90 14.41 -15.95
N SER A 398 -9.08 13.83 -15.69
CA SER A 398 -9.95 13.30 -16.74
C SER A 398 -10.42 14.39 -17.70
N ALA A 399 -10.97 15.50 -17.18
CA ALA A 399 -11.48 16.59 -18.02
C ALA A 399 -10.38 17.27 -18.85
N ARG A 400 -9.17 17.43 -18.29
CA ARG A 400 -8.01 17.97 -19.01
C ARG A 400 -7.58 17.06 -20.16
N THR A 401 -7.52 15.75 -19.92
CA THR A 401 -7.17 14.74 -20.94
C THR A 401 -8.23 14.67 -22.03
N TYR A 402 -9.51 14.68 -21.65
CA TYR A 402 -10.62 14.61 -22.60
C TYR A 402 -10.69 15.85 -23.49
N LYS A 403 -10.45 17.04 -22.91
CA LYS A 403 -10.38 18.29 -23.66
C LYS A 403 -9.16 18.37 -24.57
N PHE A 404 -8.03 17.77 -24.17
CA PHE A 404 -6.82 17.68 -24.99
C PHE A 404 -7.07 16.88 -26.29
N PHE A 405 -7.86 15.80 -26.21
CA PHE A 405 -8.22 15.00 -27.38
C PHE A 405 -9.46 15.52 -28.14
N HIS A 406 -9.85 16.78 -27.94
CA HIS A 406 -11.00 17.40 -28.60
C HIS A 406 -12.32 16.63 -28.40
N GLY A 407 -12.52 16.02 -27.22
CA GLY A 407 -13.74 15.27 -26.93
C GLY A 407 -14.98 16.17 -26.80
N GLU A 408 -16.04 15.85 -27.55
CA GLU A 408 -17.28 16.64 -27.59
C GLU A 408 -18.26 16.29 -26.46
N SER A 409 -18.33 15.02 -26.05
CA SER A 409 -19.29 14.51 -25.06
C SER A 409 -18.81 14.73 -23.62
N TRP A 410 -18.54 15.98 -23.24
CA TRP A 410 -17.98 16.36 -21.94
C TRP A 410 -18.88 15.97 -20.76
N LYS A 411 -20.21 15.97 -20.94
CA LYS A 411 -21.18 15.55 -19.92
C LYS A 411 -20.98 14.08 -19.52
N LEU A 412 -20.75 13.20 -20.50
CA LEU A 412 -20.48 11.78 -20.24
C LEU A 412 -19.15 11.61 -19.52
N CYS A 413 -18.14 12.41 -19.85
CA CYS A 413 -16.86 12.39 -19.14
C CYS A 413 -17.02 12.74 -17.66
N PHE A 414 -17.82 13.77 -17.35
CA PHE A 414 -18.09 14.21 -15.97
C PHE A 414 -18.87 13.16 -15.17
N PHE A 415 -19.77 12.42 -15.83
CA PHE A 415 -20.55 11.35 -15.20
C PHE A 415 -19.74 10.07 -14.98
N TYR A 416 -19.05 9.58 -16.02
CA TYR A 416 -18.33 8.31 -15.93
C TYR A 416 -17.08 8.37 -15.06
N THR A 417 -16.44 9.54 -14.92
CA THR A 417 -15.22 9.67 -14.09
C THR A 417 -15.42 9.20 -12.65
N PRO A 418 -16.39 9.75 -11.88
CA PRO A 418 -16.63 9.30 -10.51
C PRO A 418 -17.48 8.02 -10.39
N VAL A 419 -18.06 7.51 -11.49
CA VAL A 419 -18.99 6.37 -11.42
C VAL A 419 -18.38 5.06 -11.89
N ALA A 420 -17.58 5.06 -12.96
CA ALA A 420 -17.19 3.84 -13.65
C ALA A 420 -16.36 2.87 -12.79
N LEU A 421 -15.28 3.36 -12.17
CA LEU A 421 -14.42 2.51 -11.35
C LEU A 421 -15.08 2.14 -10.01
N PRO A 422 -15.66 3.07 -9.23
CA PRO A 422 -16.38 2.71 -8.00
C PRO A 422 -17.51 1.72 -8.21
N ALA A 423 -18.26 1.81 -9.31
CA ALA A 423 -19.33 0.85 -9.60
C ALA A 423 -18.78 -0.58 -9.81
N ILE A 424 -17.65 -0.73 -10.49
CA ILE A 424 -16.98 -2.03 -10.66
C ILE A 424 -16.48 -2.55 -9.31
N VAL A 425 -15.80 -1.69 -8.54
CA VAL A 425 -15.26 -2.05 -7.21
C VAL A 425 -16.39 -2.49 -6.27
N PHE A 426 -17.46 -1.70 -6.18
CA PHE A 426 -18.61 -2.01 -5.35
C PHE A 426 -19.35 -3.25 -5.84
N GLY A 427 -19.49 -3.45 -7.16
CA GLY A 427 -20.13 -4.64 -7.72
C GLY A 427 -19.38 -5.92 -7.39
N VAL A 428 -18.05 -5.93 -7.53
CA VAL A 428 -17.21 -7.09 -7.15
C VAL A 428 -17.24 -7.30 -5.64
N PHE A 429 -17.08 -6.23 -4.86
CA PHE A 429 -17.16 -6.30 -3.40
C PHE A 429 -18.50 -6.85 -2.89
N PHE A 430 -19.61 -6.35 -3.44
CA PHE A 430 -20.96 -6.84 -3.11
C PHE A 430 -21.11 -8.32 -3.49
N LEU A 431 -20.66 -8.72 -4.68
CA LEU A 431 -20.67 -10.12 -5.11
C LEU A 431 -19.87 -11.03 -4.16
N MET A 432 -18.65 -10.62 -3.79
CA MET A 432 -17.84 -11.38 -2.82
C MET A 432 -18.55 -11.47 -1.46
N ASN A 433 -19.16 -10.37 -1.01
CA ASN A 433 -19.86 -10.33 0.27
C ASN A 433 -21.08 -11.27 0.32
N LEU A 434 -21.76 -11.54 -0.81
CA LEU A 434 -22.82 -12.55 -0.88
C LEU A 434 -22.31 -13.95 -0.50
N PHE A 435 -21.10 -14.32 -0.92
CA PHE A 435 -20.48 -15.60 -0.53
C PHE A 435 -20.12 -15.64 0.96
N VAL A 436 -19.64 -14.52 1.51
CA VAL A 436 -19.30 -14.42 2.93
C VAL A 436 -20.57 -14.51 3.81
N TRP A 437 -21.65 -13.84 3.43
CA TRP A 437 -22.97 -13.99 4.07
C TRP A 437 -23.51 -15.42 3.97
N GLY A 438 -23.42 -16.04 2.78
CA GLY A 438 -23.87 -17.41 2.56
C GLY A 438 -23.17 -18.45 3.45
N ARG A 439 -22.00 -18.11 4.01
CA ARG A 439 -21.24 -18.95 4.96
C ARG A 439 -21.43 -18.57 6.43
N GLY A 440 -22.24 -17.55 6.75
CA GLY A 440 -22.42 -17.08 8.12
C GLY A 440 -21.14 -16.49 8.73
N ALA A 441 -20.19 -16.05 7.90
CA ALA A 441 -18.89 -15.55 8.35
C ALA A 441 -18.99 -14.10 8.85
N SER A 442 -18.27 -13.76 9.92
CA SER A 442 -18.28 -12.42 10.55
C SER A 442 -17.58 -11.36 9.71
N GLY A 443 -16.68 -11.78 8.82
CA GLY A 443 -16.06 -10.94 7.81
C GLY A 443 -17.04 -10.30 6.82
N ALA A 444 -18.32 -10.72 6.81
CA ALA A 444 -19.31 -10.10 5.96
C ALA A 444 -19.62 -8.68 6.43
N VAL A 445 -19.51 -7.71 5.54
CA VAL A 445 -19.82 -6.31 5.84
C VAL A 445 -21.35 -6.16 5.92
N PRO A 446 -21.89 -5.53 6.98
CA PRO A 446 -23.33 -5.33 7.12
C PRO A 446 -23.88 -4.44 6.01
N PHE A 447 -25.12 -4.71 5.58
CA PHE A 447 -25.79 -3.94 4.53
C PHE A 447 -25.83 -2.43 4.85
N THR A 448 -26.06 -2.07 6.11
CA THR A 448 -26.06 -0.67 6.57
C THR A 448 -24.73 0.03 6.31
N THR A 449 -23.60 -0.63 6.57
CA THR A 449 -22.26 -0.07 6.32
C THR A 449 -22.03 0.12 4.83
N MET A 450 -22.50 -0.80 3.99
CA MET A 450 -22.44 -0.63 2.53
C MET A 450 -23.23 0.59 2.07
N LEU A 451 -24.44 0.78 2.60
CA LEU A 451 -25.27 1.95 2.30
C LEU A 451 -24.56 3.25 2.69
N VAL A 452 -23.91 3.28 3.86
CA VAL A 452 -23.11 4.44 4.30
C VAL A 452 -21.97 4.74 3.31
N VAL A 453 -21.23 3.73 2.84
CA VAL A 453 -20.17 3.91 1.83
C VAL A 453 -20.73 4.46 0.51
N VAL A 454 -21.89 3.96 0.07
CA VAL A 454 -22.58 4.47 -1.13
C VAL A 454 -23.02 5.93 -0.95
N ILE A 455 -23.56 6.28 0.22
CA ILE A 455 -23.93 7.67 0.53
C ILE A 455 -22.69 8.57 0.49
N ILE A 456 -21.58 8.17 1.11
CA ILE A 456 -20.32 8.93 1.06
C ILE A 456 -19.84 9.11 -0.39
N TRP A 457 -19.95 8.07 -1.22
CA TRP A 457 -19.59 8.12 -2.64
C TRP A 457 -20.44 9.15 -3.42
N PHE A 458 -21.76 9.11 -3.31
CA PHE A 458 -22.65 10.02 -4.06
C PHE A 458 -22.74 11.43 -3.49
N VAL A 459 -22.64 11.60 -2.17
CA VAL A 459 -22.79 12.92 -1.51
C VAL A 459 -21.48 13.71 -1.54
N ILE A 460 -20.32 13.04 -1.43
CA ILE A 460 -19.03 13.72 -1.35
C ILE A 460 -18.24 13.53 -2.64
N SER A 461 -17.92 12.28 -3.01
CA SER A 461 -16.96 12.03 -4.08
C SER A 461 -17.46 12.47 -5.47
N VAL A 462 -18.73 12.21 -5.79
CA VAL A 462 -19.33 12.60 -7.08
C VAL A 462 -19.34 14.13 -7.28
N PRO A 463 -19.88 14.96 -6.36
CA PRO A 463 -19.83 16.42 -6.50
C PRO A 463 -18.41 16.97 -6.59
N LEU A 464 -17.48 16.41 -5.80
CA LEU A 464 -16.09 16.87 -5.79
C LEU A 464 -15.38 16.55 -7.10
N SER A 465 -15.66 15.39 -7.69
CA SER A 465 -15.17 15.01 -9.02
C SER A 465 -15.74 15.91 -10.11
N VAL A 466 -17.05 16.17 -10.09
CA VAL A 466 -17.69 17.11 -11.02
C VAL A 466 -17.09 18.52 -10.89
N ALA A 467 -16.81 18.99 -9.67
CA ALA A 467 -16.14 20.27 -9.44
C ALA A 467 -14.72 20.29 -10.04
N GLY A 468 -13.95 19.22 -9.84
CA GLY A 468 -12.63 19.04 -10.45
C GLY A 468 -12.69 19.04 -11.98
N SER A 469 -13.63 18.28 -12.54
CA SER A 469 -13.86 18.21 -13.99
C SER A 469 -14.28 19.57 -14.57
N TRP A 470 -15.16 20.29 -13.88
CA TRP A 470 -15.60 21.63 -14.29
C TRP A 470 -14.43 22.62 -14.35
N LEU A 471 -13.57 22.64 -13.31
CA LEU A 471 -12.36 23.47 -13.32
C LEU A 471 -11.36 23.04 -14.40
N GLY A 472 -11.16 21.73 -14.58
CA GLY A 472 -10.30 21.19 -15.63
C GLY A 472 -10.77 21.59 -17.03
N PHE A 473 -12.08 21.56 -17.27
CA PHE A 473 -12.68 21.90 -18.54
C PHE A 473 -12.72 23.42 -18.79
N LYS A 474 -12.83 24.25 -17.75
CA LYS A 474 -12.77 25.72 -17.88
C LYS A 474 -11.39 26.22 -18.32
N GLN A 475 -10.32 25.52 -17.96
CA GLN A 475 -8.98 25.89 -18.39
C GLN A 475 -8.80 25.76 -19.91
N ALA A 476 -7.94 26.61 -20.49
CA ALA A 476 -7.62 26.59 -21.90
C ALA A 476 -7.17 25.19 -22.34
N ALA A 477 -7.67 24.74 -23.50
CA ALA A 477 -7.27 23.45 -24.06
C ALA A 477 -5.75 23.42 -24.19
N ILE A 478 -5.17 22.26 -23.92
CA ILE A 478 -3.76 22.06 -24.17
C ILE A 478 -3.57 21.99 -25.68
N GLU A 479 -2.86 22.95 -26.27
CA GLU A 479 -2.58 22.93 -27.70
C GLU A 479 -1.43 21.96 -28.02
N ALA A 480 -1.66 21.13 -29.04
CA ALA A 480 -0.61 20.29 -29.60
C ALA A 480 0.45 21.17 -30.29
N PRO A 481 1.75 20.84 -30.16
CA PRO A 481 2.83 21.63 -30.76
C PRO A 481 2.83 21.60 -32.30
N VAL A 482 2.15 20.63 -32.91
CA VAL A 482 2.06 20.49 -34.37
C VAL A 482 0.59 20.20 -34.73
N ARG A 483 0.12 20.76 -35.84
CA ARG A 483 -1.20 20.43 -36.40
C ARG A 483 -1.18 19.03 -37.01
N THR A 484 -2.27 18.30 -36.84
CA THR A 484 -2.39 16.96 -37.40
C THR A 484 -2.70 16.99 -38.89
N ASN A 485 -2.16 16.04 -39.65
CA ASN A 485 -2.48 15.84 -41.05
C ASN A 485 -3.96 15.41 -41.22
N GLN A 486 -4.59 15.81 -42.33
CA GLN A 486 -5.99 15.48 -42.60
C GLN A 486 -6.17 13.97 -42.83
N ILE A 487 -5.27 13.37 -43.61
CA ILE A 487 -5.31 11.94 -43.95
C ILE A 487 -4.36 11.20 -42.99
N PRO A 488 -4.85 10.20 -42.24
CA PRO A 488 -3.99 9.40 -41.37
C PRO A 488 -3.03 8.55 -42.21
N ARG A 489 -1.74 8.58 -41.87
CA ARG A 489 -0.75 7.70 -42.50
C ARG A 489 -1.03 6.23 -42.19
N GLN A 490 -0.75 5.35 -43.15
CA GLN A 490 -0.79 3.91 -42.95
C GLN A 490 0.38 3.45 -42.07
N ILE A 491 0.09 2.58 -41.10
CA ILE A 491 1.09 2.07 -40.16
C ILE A 491 1.67 0.77 -40.72
N PRO A 492 3.00 0.65 -40.84
CA PRO A 492 3.61 -0.58 -41.32
C PRO A 492 3.37 -1.75 -40.33
N PRO A 493 3.24 -2.99 -40.81
CA PRO A 493 3.08 -4.14 -39.94
C PRO A 493 4.36 -4.37 -39.12
N VAL A 494 4.23 -4.37 -37.79
CA VAL A 494 5.36 -4.59 -36.88
C VAL A 494 5.62 -6.08 -36.62
N GLY A 495 6.86 -6.51 -36.80
CA GLY A 495 7.33 -7.87 -36.51
C GLY A 495 7.89 -8.03 -35.09
N GLY A 496 7.83 -9.26 -34.55
CA GLY A 496 8.53 -9.64 -33.32
C GLY A 496 8.01 -9.00 -32.03
N TYR A 497 8.92 -8.40 -31.24
CA TYR A 497 8.68 -7.93 -29.87
C TYR A 497 7.81 -6.66 -29.77
N LEU A 498 7.65 -5.89 -30.86
CA LEU A 498 6.86 -4.64 -30.89
C LEU A 498 5.34 -4.87 -31.03
N ARG A 499 4.93 -6.12 -31.25
CA ARG A 499 3.51 -6.50 -31.22
C ARG A 499 2.89 -6.17 -29.86
N PRO A 500 1.57 -5.88 -29.78
CA PRO A 500 0.90 -5.48 -28.54
C PRO A 500 1.20 -6.39 -27.36
N LEU A 501 0.88 -7.68 -27.46
CA LEU A 501 1.00 -8.60 -26.32
C LEU A 501 2.45 -8.84 -25.88
N PRO A 502 3.41 -9.16 -26.78
CA PRO A 502 4.80 -9.37 -26.37
C PRO A 502 5.45 -8.12 -25.75
N SER A 503 5.19 -6.93 -26.32
CA SER A 503 5.73 -5.67 -25.77
C SER A 503 5.19 -5.36 -24.37
N MET A 504 3.90 -5.58 -24.15
CA MET A 504 3.24 -5.38 -22.85
C MET A 504 3.78 -6.37 -21.81
N ALA A 505 3.90 -7.64 -22.19
CA ALA A 505 4.43 -8.68 -21.31
C ALA A 505 5.86 -8.35 -20.87
N LEU A 506 6.75 -8.02 -21.81
CA LEU A 506 8.15 -7.70 -21.49
C LEU A 506 8.27 -6.45 -20.61
N ALA A 507 7.49 -5.42 -20.91
CA ALA A 507 7.47 -4.18 -20.15
C ALA A 507 6.97 -4.36 -18.72
N GLY A 508 5.89 -5.13 -18.53
CA GLY A 508 5.21 -5.29 -17.25
C GLY A 508 6.03 -6.01 -16.18
N VAL A 509 6.99 -6.87 -16.56
CA VAL A 509 7.86 -7.59 -15.62
C VAL A 509 8.67 -6.62 -14.76
N LEU A 510 9.13 -5.51 -15.36
CA LEU A 510 10.10 -4.63 -14.72
C LEU A 510 9.49 -3.85 -13.54
N PRO A 511 8.31 -3.18 -13.67
CA PRO A 511 7.66 -2.57 -12.51
C PRO A 511 7.18 -3.60 -11.49
N PHE A 512 6.77 -4.80 -11.92
CA PHE A 512 6.37 -5.87 -11.00
C PHE A 512 7.53 -6.34 -10.13
N GLY A 513 8.72 -6.54 -10.72
CA GLY A 513 9.92 -6.94 -9.99
C GLY A 513 10.29 -5.98 -8.85
N ALA A 514 10.02 -4.68 -9.01
CA ALA A 514 10.28 -3.67 -7.99
C ALA A 514 9.37 -3.77 -6.74
N ILE A 515 8.21 -4.43 -6.85
CA ILE A 515 7.22 -4.52 -5.78
C ILE A 515 6.92 -5.94 -5.31
N PHE A 516 7.38 -6.98 -6.03
CA PHE A 516 6.97 -8.37 -5.81
C PHE A 516 7.16 -8.86 -4.37
N VAL A 517 8.30 -8.53 -3.74
CA VAL A 517 8.56 -8.97 -2.36
C VAL A 517 7.64 -8.29 -1.36
N GLU A 518 7.45 -6.97 -1.44
CA GLU A 518 6.53 -6.26 -0.55
C GLU A 518 5.08 -6.68 -0.80
N LEU A 519 4.70 -6.96 -2.05
CA LEU A 519 3.39 -7.51 -2.38
C LEU A 519 3.15 -8.86 -1.68
N TYR A 520 4.14 -9.76 -1.63
CA TYR A 520 4.04 -11.04 -0.92
C TYR A 520 3.75 -10.83 0.58
N PHE A 521 4.46 -9.91 1.23
CA PHE A 521 4.22 -9.59 2.64
C PHE A 521 2.86 -8.93 2.89
N ILE A 522 2.40 -8.08 1.97
CA ILE A 522 1.05 -7.51 2.01
C ILE A 522 0.00 -8.62 1.89
N MET A 523 0.20 -9.60 1.00
CA MET A 523 -0.70 -10.76 0.86
C MET A 523 -0.74 -11.59 2.15
N ASN A 524 0.41 -11.84 2.78
CA ASN A 524 0.48 -12.50 4.08
C ASN A 524 -0.27 -11.71 5.16
N SER A 525 -0.16 -10.38 5.17
CA SER A 525 -0.86 -9.55 6.15
C SER A 525 -2.38 -9.58 5.97
N ILE A 526 -2.86 -9.56 4.71
CA ILE A 526 -4.30 -9.57 4.40
C ILE A 526 -4.95 -10.92 4.74
N TRP A 527 -4.28 -12.03 4.44
CA TRP A 527 -4.90 -13.37 4.55
C TRP A 527 -4.55 -14.12 5.83
N PHE A 528 -3.34 -13.96 6.38
CA PHE A 528 -2.90 -14.61 7.62
C PHE A 528 -2.98 -13.67 8.85
N SER A 529 -3.60 -12.49 8.72
CA SER A 529 -3.75 -11.49 9.79
C SER A 529 -2.45 -11.06 10.48
N LYS A 530 -1.29 -11.28 9.84
CA LYS A 530 0.03 -10.85 10.34
C LYS A 530 0.15 -9.32 10.25
N VAL A 531 0.76 -8.70 11.26
CA VAL A 531 0.90 -7.25 11.30
C VAL A 531 2.03 -6.80 10.37
N TYR A 532 1.69 -6.13 9.26
CA TYR A 532 2.67 -5.46 8.41
C TYR A 532 2.91 -4.03 8.90
N TYR A 533 4.16 -3.71 9.26
CA TYR A 533 4.53 -2.37 9.75
C TYR A 533 5.73 -1.74 9.01
N MET A 534 6.22 -2.37 7.94
CA MET A 534 7.40 -1.92 7.18
C MET A 534 7.08 -0.81 6.17
N PHE A 535 6.33 0.22 6.59
CA PHE A 535 5.89 1.32 5.71
C PHE A 535 7.03 2.09 5.05
N GLY A 536 8.22 2.11 5.67
CA GLY A 536 9.44 2.67 5.08
C GLY A 536 9.87 1.97 3.78
N PHE A 537 9.88 0.63 3.79
CA PHE A 537 10.21 -0.17 2.61
C PHE A 537 9.12 -0.02 1.54
N LEU A 538 7.85 -0.05 1.94
CA LEU A 538 6.72 0.19 1.05
C LEU A 538 6.84 1.53 0.31
N PHE A 539 7.23 2.60 1.01
CA PHE A 539 7.43 3.93 0.40
C PHE A 539 8.52 3.92 -0.67
N VAL A 540 9.67 3.29 -0.39
CA VAL A 540 10.76 3.21 -1.36
C VAL A 540 10.36 2.33 -2.55
N CYS A 541 9.75 1.17 -2.32
CA CYS A 541 9.24 0.29 -3.38
C CYS A 541 8.19 0.99 -4.25
N PHE A 542 7.28 1.76 -3.66
CA PHE A 542 6.32 2.57 -4.41
C PHE A 542 7.02 3.60 -5.30
N GLY A 543 8.06 4.30 -4.80
CA GLY A 543 8.88 5.21 -5.59
C GLY A 543 9.63 4.52 -6.75
N LEU A 544 10.21 3.34 -6.50
CA LEU A 544 10.89 2.53 -7.52
C LEU A 544 9.92 2.03 -8.60
N MET A 545 8.72 1.63 -8.21
CA MET A 545 7.65 1.24 -9.13
C MET A 545 7.25 2.39 -10.05
N ILE A 546 7.12 3.61 -9.52
CA ILE A 546 6.80 4.80 -10.32
C ILE A 546 7.92 5.08 -11.33
N LEU A 547 9.17 5.06 -10.87
CA LEU A 547 10.32 5.36 -11.71
C LEU A 547 10.49 4.33 -12.84
N THR A 548 10.33 3.04 -12.53
CA THR A 548 10.36 1.96 -13.53
C THR A 548 9.20 2.04 -14.50
N SER A 549 7.97 2.25 -14.01
CA SER A 549 6.79 2.39 -14.87
C SER A 549 6.95 3.56 -15.84
N ALA A 550 7.45 4.70 -15.37
CA ALA A 550 7.72 5.87 -16.22
C ALA A 550 8.81 5.56 -17.26
N ALA A 551 9.95 4.99 -16.85
CA ALA A 551 11.07 4.73 -17.75
C ALA A 551 10.74 3.69 -18.83
N VAL A 552 10.05 2.59 -18.47
CA VAL A 552 9.63 1.56 -19.42
C VAL A 552 8.58 2.11 -20.40
N THR A 553 7.63 2.91 -19.91
CA THR A 553 6.62 3.55 -20.77
C THR A 553 7.26 4.48 -21.79
N VAL A 554 8.21 5.33 -21.38
CA VAL A 554 8.93 6.24 -22.27
C VAL A 554 9.75 5.46 -23.31
N LEU A 555 10.44 4.41 -22.89
CA LEU A 555 11.19 3.53 -23.78
C LEU A 555 10.27 2.86 -24.82
N MET A 556 9.09 2.39 -24.39
CA MET A 556 8.14 1.75 -25.28
C MET A 556 7.53 2.74 -26.28
N ILE A 557 7.14 3.94 -25.84
CA ILE A 557 6.65 5.00 -26.75
C ILE A 557 7.74 5.33 -27.78
N TYR A 558 9.00 5.46 -27.35
CA TYR A 558 10.12 5.71 -28.25
C TYR A 558 10.25 4.63 -29.33
N PHE A 559 10.28 3.35 -28.94
CA PHE A 559 10.36 2.27 -29.92
C PHE A 559 9.14 2.21 -30.85
N LEU A 560 7.95 2.53 -30.36
CA LEU A 560 6.74 2.59 -31.16
C LEU A 560 6.81 3.70 -32.22
N LEU A 561 7.30 4.89 -31.85
CA LEU A 561 7.48 6.01 -32.77
C LEU A 561 8.59 5.75 -33.80
N CYS A 562 9.67 5.06 -33.40
CA CYS A 562 10.71 4.61 -34.32
C CYS A 562 10.20 3.56 -35.32
N ALA A 563 9.19 2.78 -34.95
CA ALA A 563 8.51 1.82 -35.82
C ALA A 563 7.35 2.44 -36.62
N GLU A 564 7.34 3.77 -36.76
CA GLU A 564 6.35 4.56 -37.49
C GLU A 564 4.89 4.40 -37.00
N ASN A 565 4.70 4.01 -35.74
CA ASN A 565 3.38 3.81 -35.16
C ASN A 565 3.04 4.95 -34.18
N TYR A 566 2.05 5.78 -34.53
CA TYR A 566 1.59 6.90 -33.70
C TYR A 566 0.54 6.53 -32.63
N HIS A 567 0.09 5.28 -32.55
CA HIS A 567 -0.93 4.86 -31.58
C HIS A 567 -0.34 4.64 -30.18
N TRP A 568 0.35 5.66 -29.65
CA TRP A 568 1.05 5.59 -28.38
C TRP A 568 0.12 5.69 -27.17
N GLN A 569 -1.07 6.29 -27.29
CA GLN A 569 -1.93 6.65 -26.14
C GLN A 569 -2.42 5.42 -25.37
N TRP A 570 -3.01 4.44 -26.07
CA TRP A 570 -3.41 3.17 -25.45
C TRP A 570 -2.20 2.27 -25.18
N ARG A 571 -1.18 2.34 -26.04
CA ARG A 571 0.03 1.53 -25.84
C ARG A 571 0.71 1.89 -24.53
N SER A 572 0.90 3.17 -24.25
CA SER A 572 1.45 3.63 -22.97
C SER A 572 0.61 3.09 -21.82
N PHE A 573 -0.73 3.25 -21.92
CA PHE A 573 -1.68 2.80 -20.90
C PHE A 573 -1.50 1.32 -20.54
N PHE A 574 -1.48 0.44 -21.54
CA PHE A 574 -1.28 -0.99 -21.32
C PHE A 574 0.15 -1.38 -20.95
N THR A 575 1.18 -0.61 -21.33
CA THR A 575 2.58 -0.93 -21.03
C THR A 575 2.88 -0.90 -19.52
N ALA A 576 2.52 0.17 -18.82
CA ALA A 576 2.68 0.25 -17.36
C ALA A 576 1.64 -0.62 -16.64
N GLY A 577 0.42 -0.68 -17.15
CA GLY A 577 -0.66 -1.51 -16.60
C GLY A 577 -0.36 -3.00 -16.63
N ALA A 578 0.43 -3.49 -17.60
CA ALA A 578 0.77 -4.91 -17.74
C ALA A 578 1.42 -5.54 -16.50
N SER A 579 2.04 -4.73 -15.61
CA SER A 579 2.55 -5.21 -14.31
C SER A 579 1.46 -5.84 -13.45
N ALA A 580 0.21 -5.40 -13.57
CA ALA A 580 -0.92 -5.96 -12.85
C ALA A 580 -1.25 -7.41 -13.24
N ALA A 581 -0.98 -7.82 -14.48
CA ALA A 581 -1.13 -9.21 -14.88
C ALA A 581 -0.14 -10.11 -14.11
N TYR A 582 1.08 -9.61 -13.87
CA TYR A 582 2.06 -10.29 -13.02
C TYR A 582 1.66 -10.27 -11.53
N VAL A 583 1.04 -9.20 -11.05
CA VAL A 583 0.43 -9.17 -9.71
C VAL A 583 -0.62 -10.28 -9.58
N PHE A 584 -1.53 -10.42 -10.55
CA PHE A 584 -2.52 -11.50 -10.52
C PHE A 584 -1.89 -12.89 -10.61
N ALA A 585 -0.90 -13.07 -11.50
CA ALA A 585 -0.15 -14.32 -11.58
C ALA A 585 0.57 -14.65 -10.27
N SER A 586 1.09 -13.65 -9.56
CA SER A 586 1.70 -13.84 -8.24
C SER A 586 0.69 -14.31 -7.19
N CYS A 587 -0.56 -13.82 -7.23
CA CYS A 587 -1.64 -14.34 -6.39
C CYS A 587 -1.97 -15.80 -6.76
N LEU A 588 -1.95 -16.18 -8.04
CA LEU A 588 -2.15 -17.59 -8.42
C LEU A 588 -1.03 -18.49 -7.92
N VAL A 589 0.23 -18.03 -8.00
CA VAL A 589 1.38 -18.75 -7.44
C VAL A 589 1.26 -18.87 -5.92
N TYR A 590 0.84 -17.80 -5.25
CA TYR A 590 0.60 -17.78 -3.81
C TYR A 590 -0.48 -18.79 -3.41
N TRP A 591 -1.57 -18.89 -4.16
CA TRP A 591 -2.57 -19.95 -3.93
C TRP A 591 -1.89 -21.33 -4.00
N VAL A 592 -1.15 -21.64 -5.07
CA VAL A 592 -0.56 -22.97 -5.22
C VAL A 592 0.44 -23.32 -4.11
N LYS A 593 1.19 -22.35 -3.60
CA LYS A 593 2.25 -22.56 -2.61
C LYS A 593 1.75 -22.56 -1.16
N ASP A 594 1.03 -21.50 -0.80
CA ASP A 594 0.82 -21.11 0.60
C ASP A 594 -0.63 -21.39 1.07
N VAL A 595 -1.48 -21.93 0.19
CA VAL A 595 -2.91 -22.03 0.44
C VAL A 595 -3.47 -23.40 0.05
N SER A 596 -4.25 -24.00 0.96
CA SER A 596 -4.96 -25.26 0.73
C SER A 596 -6.42 -25.13 1.14
N TRP A 597 -7.29 -24.73 0.20
CA TRP A 597 -8.68 -24.47 0.55
C TRP A 597 -9.44 -25.73 0.94
N ALA A 598 -9.99 -25.74 2.16
CA ALA A 598 -10.97 -26.75 2.57
C ALA A 598 -12.30 -26.60 1.83
N SER A 599 -12.58 -25.42 1.24
CA SER A 599 -13.85 -25.16 0.56
C SER A 599 -13.72 -24.26 -0.66
N TRP A 600 -14.47 -24.56 -1.73
CA TRP A 600 -14.39 -23.84 -3.01
C TRP A 600 -14.77 -22.35 -2.91
N THR A 601 -15.67 -21.99 -1.99
CA THR A 601 -16.10 -20.60 -1.79
C THR A 601 -14.96 -19.72 -1.27
N SER A 602 -14.04 -20.27 -0.47
CA SER A 602 -12.83 -19.56 -0.04
C SER A 602 -11.97 -19.18 -1.25
N GLY A 603 -11.83 -20.10 -2.22
CA GLY A 603 -11.12 -19.85 -3.47
C GLY A 603 -11.77 -18.77 -4.34
N VAL A 604 -13.11 -18.72 -4.40
CA VAL A 604 -13.83 -17.66 -5.14
C VAL A 604 -13.61 -16.29 -4.50
N VAL A 605 -13.73 -16.20 -3.17
CA VAL A 605 -13.51 -14.94 -2.44
C VAL A 605 -12.07 -14.46 -2.62
N TYR A 606 -11.09 -15.37 -2.49
CA TYR A 606 -9.69 -15.08 -2.74
C TYR A 606 -9.46 -14.54 -4.16
N LEU A 607 -9.90 -15.27 -5.19
CA LEU A 607 -9.72 -14.84 -6.58
C LEU A 607 -10.41 -13.53 -6.89
N GLY A 608 -11.64 -13.33 -6.38
CA GLY A 608 -12.38 -12.10 -6.64
C GLY A 608 -11.67 -10.88 -6.09
N TYR A 609 -11.15 -10.95 -4.86
CA TYR A 609 -10.35 -9.87 -4.28
C TYR A 609 -8.97 -9.72 -4.94
N SER A 610 -8.29 -10.82 -5.31
CA SER A 610 -7.02 -10.77 -6.04
C SER A 610 -7.17 -10.17 -7.44
N ALA A 611 -8.25 -10.50 -8.16
CA ALA A 611 -8.57 -9.90 -9.45
C ALA A 611 -8.89 -8.41 -9.32
N LEU A 612 -9.64 -8.03 -8.28
CA LEU A 612 -9.93 -6.63 -7.97
C LEU A 612 -8.65 -5.84 -7.64
N LEU A 613 -7.76 -6.41 -6.81
CA LEU A 613 -6.46 -5.82 -6.49
C LEU A 613 -5.63 -5.60 -7.76
N SER A 614 -5.52 -6.61 -8.62
CA SER A 614 -4.83 -6.49 -9.91
C SER A 614 -5.46 -5.40 -10.79
N ALA A 615 -6.78 -5.35 -10.93
CA ALA A 615 -7.46 -4.32 -11.70
C ALA A 615 -7.20 -2.90 -11.17
N LEU A 616 -7.16 -2.72 -9.85
CA LEU A 616 -6.81 -1.44 -9.22
C LEU A 616 -5.34 -1.07 -9.45
N VAL A 617 -4.41 -2.02 -9.33
CA VAL A 617 -2.99 -1.81 -9.65
C VAL A 617 -2.82 -1.42 -11.12
N PHE A 618 -3.56 -2.05 -12.03
CA PHE A 618 -3.54 -1.76 -13.47
C PHE A 618 -3.89 -0.29 -13.75
N VAL A 619 -4.95 0.22 -13.12
CA VAL A 619 -5.38 1.62 -13.24
C VAL A 619 -4.44 2.57 -12.49
N LEU A 620 -3.85 2.13 -11.37
CA LEU A 620 -2.91 2.93 -10.57
C LEU A 620 -1.58 3.14 -11.31
N THR A 621 -0.97 2.09 -11.85
CA THR A 621 0.34 2.20 -12.52
C THR A 621 0.25 3.04 -13.80
N ASP A 622 -0.90 3.03 -14.46
CA ASP A 622 -1.20 3.85 -15.64
C ASP A 622 -1.19 5.36 -15.35
N SER A 623 -1.61 5.80 -14.17
CA SER A 623 -1.68 7.23 -13.82
C SER A 623 -0.38 8.02 -14.04
N THR A 624 0.76 7.31 -14.04
CA THR A 624 2.09 7.86 -14.34
C THR A 624 2.21 8.40 -15.78
N ILE A 625 1.36 7.98 -16.72
CA ILE A 625 1.35 8.44 -18.11
C ILE A 625 0.92 9.90 -18.24
N PHE A 626 -0.06 10.33 -17.45
CA PHE A 626 -0.53 11.72 -17.49
C PHE A 626 0.51 12.70 -16.92
N PHE A 627 1.23 12.30 -15.87
CA PHE A 627 2.25 13.14 -15.24
C PHE A 627 3.57 13.16 -16.00
N PHE A 628 3.98 12.05 -16.63
CA PHE A 628 5.32 11.91 -17.21
C PHE A 628 5.34 11.88 -18.74
N SER A 629 4.37 11.26 -19.42
CA SER A 629 4.41 11.10 -20.89
C SER A 629 4.05 12.39 -21.63
N TYR A 630 3.05 13.15 -21.15
CA TYR A 630 2.62 14.39 -21.81
C TYR A 630 3.69 15.51 -21.81
N PRO A 631 4.38 15.83 -20.69
CA PRO A 631 5.47 16.80 -20.71
C PRO A 631 6.67 16.33 -21.56
N LEU A 632 6.97 15.04 -21.57
CA LEU A 632 8.07 14.46 -22.37
C LEU A 632 7.78 14.55 -23.87
N LEU A 633 6.58 14.20 -24.32
CA LEU A 633 6.19 14.32 -25.72
C LEU A 633 6.19 15.79 -26.19
N ARG A 634 5.75 16.70 -25.32
CA ARG A 634 5.86 18.14 -25.58
C ARG A 634 7.32 18.61 -25.62
N MET A 635 8.19 18.13 -24.73
CA MET A 635 9.61 18.47 -24.70
C MET A 635 10.41 17.87 -25.87
N HIS A 636 10.06 16.67 -26.34
CA HIS A 636 10.72 16.01 -27.46
C HIS A 636 10.37 16.70 -28.80
N ILE A 637 9.16 17.27 -28.91
CA ILE A 637 8.67 17.91 -30.15
C ILE A 637 8.91 19.43 -30.16
N ASN A 638 8.89 20.12 -29.01
CA ASN A 638 9.32 21.53 -28.95
C ASN A 638 10.84 21.61 -28.78
N ARG A 639 11.55 22.08 -29.82
CA ARG A 639 12.99 22.45 -29.82
C ARG A 639 13.44 23.43 -28.71
N ARG A 640 12.55 23.89 -27.80
CA ARG A 640 12.75 25.09 -26.95
C ARG A 640 13.24 24.85 -25.52
N PHE A 641 13.49 23.63 -25.06
CA PHE A 641 14.05 23.37 -23.72
C PHE A 641 15.37 22.58 -23.74
N ILE A 642 16.17 22.84 -24.76
CA ILE A 642 17.54 22.35 -24.94
C ILE A 642 18.48 23.13 -23.99
N ASN A 643 18.52 22.78 -22.71
CA ASN A 643 19.68 23.08 -21.84
C ASN A 643 19.62 22.29 -20.53
N HIS A 644 20.47 21.25 -20.42
CA HIS A 644 20.97 20.51 -19.24
C HIS A 644 20.08 20.21 -18.00
N ARG A 645 18.80 20.57 -17.98
CA ARG A 645 17.91 20.44 -16.80
C ARG A 645 16.91 19.28 -16.89
N TRP A 646 17.01 18.42 -17.89
CA TRP A 646 16.10 17.29 -18.14
C TRP A 646 15.96 16.37 -16.91
N LEU A 647 17.08 15.97 -16.32
CA LEU A 647 17.13 15.14 -15.12
C LEU A 647 16.51 15.87 -13.91
N ILE A 648 16.75 17.18 -13.80
CA ILE A 648 16.22 18.05 -12.75
C ILE A 648 14.71 18.25 -12.91
N VAL A 649 14.17 18.32 -14.13
CA VAL A 649 12.73 18.47 -14.41
C VAL A 649 11.97 17.17 -14.13
N ILE A 650 12.52 16.02 -14.50
CA ILE A 650 11.94 14.70 -14.18
C ILE A 650 11.94 14.46 -12.67
N LEU A 651 13.05 14.74 -11.98
CA LEU A 651 13.15 14.61 -10.52
C LEU A 651 12.34 15.67 -9.77
N SER A 652 12.25 16.92 -10.28
CA SER A 652 11.47 17.98 -9.62
C SER A 652 9.96 17.85 -9.81
N HIS A 653 9.49 17.28 -10.92
CA HIS A 653 8.07 16.94 -11.09
C HIS A 653 7.68 15.65 -10.36
N ALA A 654 8.62 14.72 -10.14
CA ALA A 654 8.39 13.53 -9.32
C ALA A 654 8.28 13.83 -7.81
N LEU A 655 8.88 14.93 -7.33
CA LEU A 655 8.96 15.25 -5.90
C LEU A 655 8.14 16.46 -5.45
N ILE A 656 7.66 17.34 -6.35
CA ILE A 656 6.93 18.55 -5.96
C ILE A 656 5.83 18.91 -6.98
N PRO A 657 4.55 18.99 -6.57
CA PRO A 657 3.50 19.52 -7.44
C PRO A 657 3.66 21.04 -7.60
N HIS A 658 4.28 21.44 -8.71
CA HIS A 658 4.28 22.75 -9.37
C HIS A 658 4.52 24.04 -8.52
N ARG A 659 5.65 24.71 -8.81
CA ARG A 659 6.08 26.07 -8.39
C ARG A 659 5.08 27.23 -8.59
N ARG A 660 3.90 27.02 -9.19
CA ARG A 660 2.89 28.09 -9.35
C ARG A 660 2.05 28.33 -8.10
N LEU A 661 2.03 27.41 -7.14
CA LEU A 661 1.35 27.59 -5.86
C LEU A 661 2.13 28.56 -4.92
N LEU A 662 3.46 28.57 -4.98
CA LEU A 662 4.33 29.45 -4.20
C LEU A 662 4.37 30.90 -4.68
N LEU A 663 3.96 31.17 -5.92
CA LEU A 663 3.86 32.53 -6.46
C LEU A 663 2.59 33.25 -5.98
N LEU A 664 1.61 32.53 -5.43
CA LEU A 664 0.41 33.10 -4.80
C LEU A 664 0.63 33.49 -3.32
N LEU A 665 1.80 33.22 -2.74
CA LEU A 665 2.11 33.49 -1.32
C LEU A 665 3.15 34.60 -1.08
N ARG A 666 3.54 35.38 -2.11
CA ARG A 666 4.38 36.57 -1.90
C ARG A 666 3.52 37.76 -1.47
N LEU A 667 3.33 37.91 -0.15
CA LEU A 667 3.00 39.21 0.45
C LEU A 667 4.22 40.15 0.29
N PRO A 668 4.01 41.44 -0.04
CA PRO A 668 5.11 42.39 -0.15
C PRO A 668 5.51 42.86 1.25
N MET A 669 6.72 42.52 1.71
CA MET A 669 7.34 43.24 2.83
C MET A 669 8.04 44.50 2.31
N HIS A 670 7.57 45.66 2.76
CA HIS A 670 8.26 46.94 2.66
C HIS A 670 9.41 46.98 3.68
N PRO A 671 10.61 47.49 3.34
CA PRO A 671 11.69 47.67 4.31
C PRO A 671 11.59 49.05 4.98
N LEU A 672 11.63 49.07 6.31
CA LEU A 672 11.91 50.25 7.13
C LEU A 672 13.25 50.04 7.81
N LEU A 673 14.29 50.78 7.40
CA LEU A 673 15.34 51.23 8.32
C LEU A 673 16.10 52.45 7.73
N PRO A 674 16.58 53.38 8.58
CA PRO A 674 16.96 54.73 8.20
C PRO A 674 18.46 54.90 7.93
N THR A 675 18.77 56.13 7.54
CA THR A 675 19.93 56.67 6.84
C THR A 675 21.21 56.98 7.66
N LEU A 676 22.37 56.74 7.02
CA LEU A 676 23.64 57.54 6.95
C LEU A 676 24.55 57.69 8.20
N PRO A 677 25.85 58.12 8.09
CA PRO A 677 26.70 58.44 6.91
C PRO A 677 28.20 57.98 6.89
N ARG A 678 28.77 58.01 5.67
CA ARG A 678 30.15 58.36 5.17
C ARG A 678 31.41 58.37 6.08
N ARG A 679 32.49 57.69 5.63
CA ARG A 679 33.82 58.25 5.19
C ARG A 679 34.83 57.16 4.76
N MET A 680 35.61 57.48 3.70
CA MET A 680 36.86 56.84 3.20
C MET A 680 38.10 57.38 4.00
N PRO A 681 39.41 57.02 3.76
CA PRO A 681 40.07 56.13 2.76
C PRO A 681 41.32 55.29 3.23
N ARG A 682 41.90 54.53 2.27
CA ARG A 682 43.35 54.27 1.94
C ARG A 682 44.26 53.27 2.71
N ASN A 683 44.77 52.31 1.91
CA ASN A 683 46.18 51.92 1.63
C ASN A 683 46.98 50.87 2.44
N THR A 684 47.87 50.22 1.65
CA THR A 684 49.13 49.47 1.95
C THR A 684 49.01 48.08 2.61
N HIS A 685 49.84 47.04 2.39
CA HIS A 685 50.85 46.59 1.39
C HIS A 685 51.49 45.29 2.01
N GLU A 686 52.06 44.37 1.18
CA GLU A 686 53.06 43.32 1.56
C GLU A 686 52.68 42.14 2.49
N ARG A 687 53.24 40.92 2.45
CA ARG A 687 54.20 40.16 1.60
C ARG A 687 54.23 38.68 2.06
N TYR A 688 54.64 37.78 1.14
CA TYR A 688 55.47 36.55 1.35
C TYR A 688 54.85 35.34 2.09
N LYS A 689 55.20 34.06 1.83
CA LYS A 689 56.01 33.36 0.83
C LYS A 689 55.65 31.86 0.88
N SER A 690 55.87 31.19 -0.24
CA SER A 690 55.88 29.74 -0.49
C SER A 690 56.83 28.90 0.37
N HIS A 691 56.54 27.60 0.57
CA HIS A 691 57.52 26.54 0.28
C HIS A 691 56.88 25.16 0.02
N ARG A 692 57.35 24.56 -1.08
CA ARG A 692 57.21 23.18 -1.58
C ARG A 692 58.40 22.37 -1.05
N LEU A 693 58.27 21.04 -0.86
CA LEU A 693 59.25 19.99 -1.21
C LEU A 693 58.86 18.59 -0.66
N GLU A 694 58.74 17.60 -1.55
CA GLU A 694 59.08 16.17 -1.30
C GLU A 694 60.60 15.97 -1.47
N PRO A 695 61.19 14.83 -1.02
CA PRO A 695 61.52 13.76 -1.99
C PRO A 695 61.59 12.28 -1.45
N ARG A 696 61.18 11.34 -2.34
CA ARG A 696 61.79 10.06 -2.78
C ARG A 696 62.28 8.91 -1.82
N LEU A 697 61.76 7.72 -2.16
CA LEU A 697 62.40 6.38 -2.41
C LEU A 697 62.84 5.44 -1.27
N TYR A 698 62.20 4.25 -1.19
CA TYR A 698 62.89 2.95 -1.01
C TYR A 698 62.09 1.77 -1.60
N LYS A 699 62.78 0.75 -2.12
CA LYS A 699 62.28 -0.36 -2.96
C LYS A 699 62.92 -1.68 -2.49
N ARG A 700 62.15 -2.73 -2.13
CA ARG A 700 62.29 -4.15 -2.61
C ARG A 700 61.57 -5.25 -1.79
N HIS A 701 60.96 -6.15 -2.58
CA HIS A 701 60.81 -7.63 -2.50
C HIS A 701 59.68 -8.37 -1.73
N ASN A 702 58.71 -8.86 -2.53
CA ASN A 702 58.15 -10.22 -2.71
C ASN A 702 58.13 -11.24 -1.55
N ASN A 703 56.94 -11.74 -1.19
CA ASN A 703 56.39 -13.06 -1.59
C ASN A 703 55.20 -13.44 -0.68
N ARG A 704 53.98 -13.64 -1.22
CA ARG A 704 53.01 -14.66 -0.78
C ARG A 704 51.83 -14.72 -1.76
N ARG A 705 51.51 -15.95 -2.17
CA ARG A 705 50.46 -16.34 -3.12
C ARG A 705 49.07 -16.02 -2.54
N LEU A 706 48.20 -15.42 -3.36
CA LEU A 706 46.76 -15.31 -3.12
C LEU A 706 46.06 -16.54 -3.72
N PRO A 707 45.07 -17.15 -3.03
CA PRO A 707 44.20 -18.15 -3.63
C PRO A 707 43.13 -17.45 -4.49
N THR A 708 42.84 -18.05 -5.64
CA THR A 708 41.76 -17.67 -6.57
C THR A 708 40.38 -17.84 -5.93
N PRO A 709 39.43 -16.91 -6.14
CA PRO A 709 38.05 -17.09 -5.70
C PRO A 709 37.31 -18.09 -6.61
N PRO A 710 36.39 -18.93 -6.08
CA PRO A 710 35.59 -19.82 -6.90
C PRO A 710 34.54 -19.05 -7.71
N ARG A 711 34.18 -19.62 -8.86
CA ARG A 711 33.29 -19.04 -9.86
C ARG A 711 31.86 -18.88 -9.33
N PHE A 712 31.30 -17.69 -9.55
CA PHE A 712 29.97 -17.19 -9.19
C PHE A 712 28.76 -18.03 -9.69
N ILE A 713 28.99 -19.11 -10.44
CA ILE A 713 27.97 -19.90 -11.14
C ILE A 713 27.61 -21.18 -10.35
N GLU A 714 28.51 -21.73 -9.53
CA GLU A 714 28.21 -22.95 -8.76
C GLU A 714 27.38 -22.70 -7.49
N ILE A 715 27.39 -21.47 -6.96
CA ILE A 715 26.57 -21.10 -5.78
C ILE A 715 25.10 -20.87 -6.16
N CYS A 716 24.81 -20.51 -7.42
CA CYS A 716 23.44 -20.33 -7.89
C CYS A 716 22.68 -21.65 -8.06
N ASN A 717 23.34 -22.74 -8.47
CA ASN A 717 22.66 -24.02 -8.67
C ASN A 717 22.33 -24.71 -7.33
N HIS A 718 23.18 -24.56 -6.31
CA HIS A 718 22.97 -25.22 -5.02
C HIS A 718 21.88 -24.57 -4.15
N ALA A 719 21.49 -23.32 -4.44
CA ALA A 719 20.41 -22.60 -3.76
C ALA A 719 19.04 -22.79 -4.43
N VAL A 720 18.99 -23.14 -5.72
CA VAL A 720 17.73 -23.41 -6.44
C VAL A 720 17.22 -24.83 -6.15
N GLU A 721 18.10 -25.78 -5.88
CA GLU A 721 17.74 -27.18 -5.54
C GLU A 721 17.23 -27.39 -4.10
N ARG A 722 17.30 -26.36 -3.24
CA ARG A 722 16.68 -26.37 -1.89
C ARG A 722 15.39 -25.54 -1.80
N ALA A 723 14.96 -24.94 -2.91
CA ALA A 723 13.76 -24.11 -3.00
C ALA A 723 12.74 -24.63 -4.03
N THR A 724 12.91 -25.88 -4.47
CA THR A 724 11.89 -26.75 -5.06
C THR A 724 11.51 -27.79 -4.03
#